data_AF-A0A8H8CKS4-F1
#
_entry.id   AF-A0A8H8CKS4-F1
#
_cell.length_a   1.000
_cell.length_b   1.000
_cell.length_c   1.000
_cell.angle_alpha   90.00
_cell.angle_beta   90.00
_cell.angle_gamma   90.00
#
_symmetry.space_group_name_H-M   'P 1'
#
loop_
_entity.id
_entity.type
_entity.pdbx_description
1 polymer ?
#
loop_
_entity_poly.entity_id
_entity_poly.type
_entity_poly.pdbx_seq_one_letter_code
_entity_poly.pdbx_strand_id
1 'polypeptide(L)'
;MLNQEHWVLVTNRAVEAMKKNLKQASFVGQCMHDVPRRSCAFLGGATTKIYIVNVPAAAGKEDIKDYEDLDVTMWMPHWPFMWDHVAAFDAQFCQTYERSLPGTSITFQYVLFHYSQSTIRGIADADNNFVRTLLRQRGITRLLPWYGEILIAKYFFKLLPDEILGLVINDSSWSAWMALNYTNMRLRRLVQESVRRRIKHFVGLFFADALEIFFHLLGSNNALITGPLVRCIMSVDNPIYTQVYPIQLDIILPRRYAFGSFDSFVRSQGYHGENTGNVEMSLRKGLKRFHTYLSWNGVMKVCLLLATDDKTLPGLLSAPSSSQMFALSHTRLYCFYPQLFAKRQFLYIRNDVDDIIMPPYEEFNFGLWNRDGLVLSEPCGETCPVLWRRITAGGGVAIMRWGGFHGDKDYGKHVSPPDYFVQSEKSKFDHLLSEYNLGPVDNVLSLLRHSRGVVFGSMALGVIQDLLFEPHDLNLLVGCQGRRSIERYIQNHGYRLVQEQTGNMGSTVSCLTTYSHKVTHRQITLTVSRAHSTLAPLIQAPSTLQMNFVSWYGAVCLYPEQTLQNKGLVHFSENEDGLLLDRYEQRGYRITYQGNHLGHFCTAQPRSIQSPAVHVVPFLPLDETRTAIKSTDIMWRLNGKCCEDFARCAVFVDVRNYEVVEVHTPADESL
;
A
#
# COMPACT_ATOMS: atom_id res chain seq x y z
N MET A 1 -2.40 -1.30 21.88
CA MET A 1 -3.41 -2.29 21.43
C MET A 1 -4.39 -1.60 20.49
N LEU A 2 -4.43 -2.01 19.21
CA LEU A 2 -5.57 -2.01 18.28
C LEU A 2 -5.04 -2.50 16.92
N ASN A 3 -5.75 -3.43 16.28
CA ASN A 3 -5.45 -3.96 14.96
C ASN A 3 -5.57 -2.82 13.91
N GLN A 4 -4.63 -2.71 12.97
CA GLN A 4 -4.85 -1.90 11.78
C GLN A 4 -5.92 -2.60 10.91
N GLU A 5 -7.18 -2.27 11.17
CA GLU A 5 -8.30 -2.63 10.33
C GLU A 5 -8.36 -1.66 9.14
N HIS A 6 -8.44 -2.20 7.92
CA HIS A 6 -8.73 -1.40 6.74
C HIS A 6 -10.23 -1.10 6.74
N TRP A 7 -10.57 0.10 7.19
CA TRP A 7 -11.93 0.60 7.26
C TRP A 7 -12.47 0.96 5.87
N VAL A 8 -13.73 0.62 5.59
CA VAL A 8 -14.40 0.96 4.31
C VAL A 8 -15.47 2.02 4.59
N LEU A 9 -15.32 3.19 3.99
CA LEU A 9 -16.29 4.27 4.07
C LEU A 9 -17.52 3.95 3.20
N VAL A 10 -18.70 3.89 3.79
CA VAL A 10 -19.97 3.65 3.06
C VAL A 10 -20.63 4.99 2.76
N THR A 11 -20.96 5.24 1.48
CA THR A 11 -21.56 6.51 1.04
C THR A 11 -23.07 6.58 1.37
N ASN A 12 -23.64 7.79 1.44
CA ASN A 12 -25.09 7.98 1.66
C ASN A 12 -25.96 7.32 0.61
N ARG A 13 -25.45 7.27 -0.62
CA ARG A 13 -26.12 6.63 -1.74
C ARG A 13 -26.19 5.13 -1.53
N ALA A 14 -25.09 4.52 -1.07
CA ALA A 14 -25.05 3.11 -0.68
C ALA A 14 -26.07 2.81 0.43
N VAL A 15 -26.18 3.68 1.43
CA VAL A 15 -27.15 3.52 2.53
C VAL A 15 -28.60 3.62 2.04
N GLU A 16 -28.92 4.59 1.17
CA GLU A 16 -30.26 4.70 0.58
C GLU A 16 -30.60 3.54 -0.36
N ALA A 17 -29.61 3.05 -1.12
CA ALA A 17 -29.74 1.85 -1.94
C ALA A 17 -30.00 0.61 -1.07
N MET A 18 -29.27 0.43 0.02
CA MET A 18 -29.51 -0.64 1.00
C MET A 18 -30.93 -0.55 1.58
N LYS A 19 -31.39 0.65 1.96
CA LYS A 19 -32.73 0.87 2.51
C LYS A 19 -33.85 0.57 1.50
N LYS A 20 -33.71 1.01 0.25
CA LYS A 20 -34.68 0.73 -0.83
C LYS A 20 -34.79 -0.78 -1.07
N ASN A 21 -33.65 -1.48 -1.12
CA ASN A 21 -33.62 -2.91 -1.39
C ASN A 21 -34.03 -3.75 -0.18
N LEU A 22 -33.75 -3.32 1.05
CA LEU A 22 -34.27 -3.99 2.26
C LEU A 22 -35.79 -3.80 2.40
N LYS A 23 -36.34 -2.66 1.95
CA LYS A 23 -37.79 -2.48 1.80
C LYS A 23 -38.37 -3.40 0.71
N GLN A 24 -37.68 -3.58 -0.41
CA GLN A 24 -38.11 -4.52 -1.47
C GLN A 24 -37.95 -5.99 -1.05
N ALA A 25 -36.89 -6.34 -0.33
CA ALA A 25 -36.68 -7.66 0.27
C ALA A 25 -37.67 -7.94 1.42
N SER A 26 -38.17 -6.91 2.11
CA SER A 26 -39.28 -7.07 3.05
C SER A 26 -40.59 -7.50 2.36
N PHE A 27 -40.71 -7.29 1.04
CA PHE A 27 -41.79 -7.81 0.20
C PHE A 27 -41.59 -9.30 -0.16
N VAL A 28 -40.34 -9.75 -0.25
CA VAL A 28 -39.97 -11.20 -0.28
C VAL A 28 -40.19 -11.86 1.10
N GLY A 29 -40.45 -11.04 2.13
CA GLY A 29 -40.69 -11.43 3.51
C GLY A 29 -41.99 -12.19 3.81
N GLN A 30 -42.80 -12.57 2.81
CA GLN A 30 -43.86 -13.55 3.02
C GLN A 30 -43.32 -14.96 3.31
N CYS A 31 -42.04 -15.23 3.06
CA CYS A 31 -41.42 -16.54 3.35
C CYS A 31 -40.67 -16.61 4.70
N MET A 32 -40.66 -15.55 5.52
CA MET A 32 -39.92 -15.52 6.80
C MET A 32 -40.71 -14.84 7.92
N HIS A 33 -41.87 -15.40 8.27
CA HIS A 33 -42.77 -14.84 9.29
C HIS A 33 -42.23 -14.89 10.74
N ASP A 34 -41.20 -15.70 11.03
CA ASP A 34 -40.76 -15.96 12.41
C ASP A 34 -39.41 -15.35 12.81
N VAL A 35 -38.83 -14.43 12.02
CA VAL A 35 -37.58 -13.77 12.40
C VAL A 35 -37.87 -12.37 12.96
N PRO A 36 -37.66 -12.11 14.28
CA PRO A 36 -37.83 -10.77 14.84
C PRO A 36 -36.95 -9.79 14.05
N ARG A 37 -37.41 -8.58 13.76
CA ARG A 37 -36.59 -7.56 13.06
C ARG A 37 -36.21 -6.46 14.05
N ARG A 38 -34.95 -6.01 14.06
CA ARG A 38 -34.46 -4.90 14.88
C ARG A 38 -34.16 -3.69 13.99
N SER A 39 -34.56 -2.50 14.44
CA SER A 39 -34.25 -1.24 13.74
C SER A 39 -32.85 -0.74 14.12
N CYS A 40 -31.97 -0.61 13.13
CA CYS A 40 -30.65 0.01 13.28
C CYS A 40 -30.63 1.36 12.57
N ALA A 41 -30.09 2.40 13.20
CA ALA A 41 -29.88 3.71 12.59
C ALA A 41 -28.44 3.84 12.08
N PHE A 42 -28.29 4.33 10.86
CA PHE A 42 -27.01 4.59 10.20
C PHE A 42 -26.89 6.08 9.86
N LEU A 43 -25.69 6.63 10.02
CA LEU A 43 -25.29 7.94 9.51
C LEU A 43 -24.21 7.71 8.45
N GLY A 44 -24.50 8.08 7.20
CA GLY A 44 -23.51 8.07 6.14
C GLY A 44 -22.72 9.38 6.14
N GLY A 45 -21.43 9.29 5.78
CA GLY A 45 -20.48 10.40 5.87
C GLY A 45 -20.98 11.72 5.26
N ALA A 46 -20.55 12.84 5.85
CA ALA A 46 -20.90 14.21 5.48
C ALA A 46 -22.40 14.44 5.17
N THR A 47 -23.31 14.05 6.06
CA THR A 47 -24.75 14.35 5.91
C THR A 47 -25.46 14.91 7.12
N THR A 48 -26.60 15.56 6.81
CA THR A 48 -27.63 16.01 7.73
C THR A 48 -28.79 15.01 7.90
N LYS A 49 -28.75 13.83 7.23
CA LYS A 49 -29.85 12.85 7.18
C LYS A 49 -29.50 11.53 7.86
N ILE A 50 -30.47 10.97 8.59
CA ILE A 50 -30.34 9.69 9.32
C ILE A 50 -31.14 8.60 8.60
N TYR A 51 -30.55 7.41 8.48
CA TYR A 51 -31.18 6.27 7.80
C TYR A 51 -31.49 5.15 8.79
N ILE A 52 -32.77 4.85 9.00
CA ILE A 52 -33.20 3.69 9.81
C ILE A 52 -33.43 2.49 8.88
N VAL A 53 -32.85 1.35 9.22
CA VAL A 53 -32.92 0.10 8.48
C VAL A 53 -33.32 -1.03 9.45
N ASN A 54 -34.30 -1.85 9.07
CA ASN A 54 -34.71 -3.00 9.87
C ASN A 54 -33.89 -4.23 9.45
N VAL A 55 -33.11 -4.79 10.37
CA VAL A 55 -32.24 -5.96 10.16
C VAL A 55 -32.86 -7.18 10.86
N PRO A 56 -32.90 -8.38 10.26
CA PRO A 56 -33.39 -9.58 10.92
C PRO A 56 -32.54 -9.93 12.16
N ALA A 57 -33.18 -10.23 13.29
CA ALA A 57 -32.59 -10.60 14.58
C ALA A 57 -32.06 -12.04 14.59
N ALA A 58 -31.38 -12.47 13.53
CA ALA A 58 -30.59 -13.69 13.54
C ALA A 58 -29.28 -13.55 14.35
N ALA A 59 -28.91 -12.31 14.73
CA ALA A 59 -27.86 -12.03 15.68
C ALA A 59 -28.34 -12.34 17.11
N GLY A 60 -28.29 -13.62 17.50
CA GLY A 60 -28.62 -14.05 18.87
C GLY A 60 -29.30 -15.41 19.02
N LYS A 61 -29.32 -16.29 18.01
CA LYS A 61 -29.72 -17.69 18.25
C LYS A 61 -28.63 -18.43 19.02
N GLU A 62 -29.03 -19.20 20.04
CA GLU A 62 -28.15 -19.97 20.93
C GLU A 62 -27.34 -21.07 20.21
N ASP A 63 -27.71 -21.43 18.99
CA ASP A 63 -27.11 -22.57 18.27
C ASP A 63 -25.81 -22.23 17.49
N ILE A 64 -25.36 -20.97 17.51
CA ILE A 64 -24.12 -20.55 16.83
C ILE A 64 -23.03 -20.39 17.89
N LYS A 65 -22.11 -21.37 17.98
CA LYS A 65 -21.16 -21.50 19.10
C LYS A 65 -19.85 -20.71 18.98
N ASP A 66 -19.58 -20.08 17.83
CA ASP A 66 -18.34 -19.34 17.60
C ASP A 66 -18.61 -17.83 17.44
N TYR A 67 -18.67 -17.12 18.58
CA TYR A 67 -18.76 -15.66 18.63
C TYR A 67 -17.55 -15.09 19.37
N GLU A 68 -16.50 -14.70 18.65
CA GLU A 68 -15.42 -13.89 19.25
C GLU A 68 -15.33 -12.44 18.72
N ASP A 69 -15.96 -12.04 17.61
CA ASP A 69 -15.69 -10.71 17.02
C ASP A 69 -16.93 -9.98 16.43
N LEU A 70 -17.76 -9.35 17.27
CA LEU A 70 -18.75 -8.36 16.79
C LEU A 70 -18.58 -7.03 17.52
N ASP A 71 -17.62 -6.23 17.05
CA ASP A 71 -17.39 -4.87 17.53
C ASP A 71 -18.14 -3.85 16.68
N VAL A 72 -18.83 -2.91 17.32
CA VAL A 72 -19.43 -1.73 16.66
C VAL A 72 -18.76 -0.50 17.23
N THR A 73 -18.21 0.33 16.35
CA THR A 73 -17.43 1.52 16.75
C THR A 73 -18.09 2.78 16.18
N MET A 74 -18.45 3.72 17.06
CA MET A 74 -19.12 4.97 16.68
C MET A 74 -18.25 6.18 17.00
N TRP A 75 -18.07 7.08 16.03
CA TRP A 75 -17.37 8.35 16.22
C TRP A 75 -18.37 9.51 16.35
N MET A 76 -18.27 10.30 17.42
CA MET A 76 -19.10 11.48 17.63
C MET A 76 -18.27 12.73 17.92
N PRO A 77 -18.63 13.93 17.43
CA PRO A 77 -18.02 15.17 17.90
C PRO A 77 -18.41 15.45 19.37
N HIS A 78 -17.48 15.95 20.17
CA HIS A 78 -17.65 16.25 21.58
C HIS A 78 -18.56 17.48 21.76
N TRP A 79 -19.82 17.25 22.06
CA TRP A 79 -20.79 18.29 22.38
C TRP A 79 -21.18 18.20 23.86
N PRO A 80 -20.93 19.24 24.68
CA PRO A 80 -21.11 19.19 26.14
C PRO A 80 -22.49 18.69 26.60
N PHE A 81 -23.56 19.09 25.91
CA PHE A 81 -24.93 18.68 26.25
C PHE A 81 -25.25 17.21 25.93
N MET A 82 -24.42 16.53 25.13
CA MET A 82 -24.56 15.08 24.91
C MET A 82 -23.96 14.29 26.07
N TRP A 83 -23.07 14.90 26.88
CA TRP A 83 -22.37 14.22 27.97
C TRP A 83 -23.29 13.84 29.13
N ASP A 84 -24.32 14.67 29.39
CA ASP A 84 -25.33 14.41 30.42
C ASP A 84 -26.16 13.15 30.12
N HIS A 85 -26.27 12.76 28.85
CA HIS A 85 -26.92 11.53 28.42
C HIS A 85 -25.96 10.34 28.29
N VAL A 86 -24.67 10.61 28.08
CA VAL A 86 -23.61 9.61 27.92
C VAL A 86 -22.98 9.19 29.25
N ALA A 87 -23.13 9.98 30.33
CA ALA A 87 -22.65 9.67 31.67
C ALA A 87 -23.20 8.35 32.27
N ALA A 88 -24.21 7.75 31.64
CA ALA A 88 -24.71 6.41 31.96
C ALA A 88 -23.87 5.26 31.37
N PHE A 89 -22.94 5.54 30.44
CA PHE A 89 -22.01 4.56 29.89
C PHE A 89 -20.73 4.52 30.73
N ASP A 90 -20.22 3.30 30.94
CA ASP A 90 -18.97 3.09 31.67
C ASP A 90 -17.79 3.75 30.93
N ALA A 91 -16.99 4.53 31.65
CA ALA A 91 -15.89 5.34 31.10
C ALA A 91 -14.84 4.50 30.34
N GLN A 92 -14.79 3.18 30.59
CA GLN A 92 -13.91 2.25 29.90
C GLN A 92 -14.21 2.06 28.39
N PHE A 93 -15.40 2.44 27.91
CA PHE A 93 -15.82 2.26 26.51
C PHE A 93 -15.75 3.54 25.67
N CYS A 94 -15.19 4.61 26.24
CA CYS A 94 -15.26 5.96 25.73
C CYS A 94 -13.86 6.55 25.62
N GLN A 95 -13.39 6.88 24.41
CA GLN A 95 -12.07 7.48 24.21
C GLN A 95 -12.17 8.77 23.43
N THR A 96 -11.71 9.88 24.02
CA THR A 96 -11.74 11.20 23.39
C THR A 96 -10.45 11.46 22.61
N TYR A 97 -10.59 11.98 21.39
CA TYR A 97 -9.52 12.33 20.47
C TYR A 97 -9.66 13.77 20.02
N GLU A 98 -8.58 14.56 20.06
CA GLU A 98 -8.59 15.88 19.44
C GLU A 98 -8.05 15.78 18.00
N ARG A 99 -8.73 16.44 17.06
CA ARG A 99 -8.25 16.56 15.68
C ARG A 99 -8.41 18.00 15.20
N SER A 100 -7.28 18.58 14.83
CA SER A 100 -7.23 19.90 14.18
C SER A 100 -7.59 19.78 12.70
N LEU A 101 -8.41 20.69 12.19
CA LEU A 101 -8.66 20.82 10.76
C LEU A 101 -7.37 21.32 10.08
N PRO A 102 -6.81 20.59 9.08
CA PRO A 102 -5.60 21.00 8.39
C PRO A 102 -5.73 22.41 7.79
N GLY A 103 -4.76 23.28 8.07
CA GLY A 103 -4.76 24.66 7.59
C GLY A 103 -5.65 25.62 8.38
N THR A 104 -6.21 25.21 9.53
CA THR A 104 -6.99 26.08 10.42
C THR A 104 -6.55 25.92 11.88
N SER A 105 -6.86 26.89 12.73
CA SER A 105 -6.70 26.79 14.19
C SER A 105 -7.85 26.03 14.89
N ILE A 106 -8.80 25.48 14.12
CA ILE A 106 -10.01 24.86 14.67
C ILE A 106 -9.71 23.40 15.04
N THR A 107 -9.81 23.09 16.32
CA THR A 107 -9.73 21.74 16.89
C THR A 107 -11.13 21.21 17.19
N PHE A 108 -11.39 19.97 16.78
CA PHE A 108 -12.58 19.23 17.19
C PHE A 108 -12.16 18.10 18.13
N GLN A 109 -12.83 18.01 19.26
CA GLN A 109 -12.77 16.80 20.07
C GLN A 109 -13.79 15.81 19.50
N TYR A 110 -13.38 14.56 19.34
CA TYR A 110 -14.19 13.41 18.94
C TYR A 110 -14.20 12.42 20.07
N VAL A 111 -15.30 11.71 20.26
CA VAL A 111 -15.45 10.65 21.25
C VAL A 111 -15.74 9.36 20.50
N LEU A 112 -14.90 8.38 20.74
CA LEU A 112 -15.02 7.02 20.24
C LEU A 112 -15.79 6.18 21.25
N PHE A 113 -16.89 5.58 20.80
CA PHE A 113 -17.63 4.60 21.58
C PHE A 113 -17.35 3.20 21.02
N HIS A 114 -16.79 2.32 21.87
CA HIS A 114 -16.62 0.91 21.57
C HIS A 114 -17.74 0.11 22.22
N TYR A 115 -18.60 -0.49 21.40
CA TYR A 115 -19.69 -1.31 21.90
C TYR A 115 -19.29 -2.78 21.93
N SER A 116 -19.07 -3.31 23.13
CA SER A 116 -18.94 -4.75 23.33
C SER A 116 -20.30 -5.45 23.15
N GLN A 117 -20.28 -6.75 22.88
CA GLN A 117 -21.50 -7.52 22.63
C GLN A 117 -22.47 -7.56 23.83
N SER A 118 -21.96 -7.48 25.06
CA SER A 118 -22.78 -7.37 26.28
C SER A 118 -23.47 -6.00 26.36
N THR A 119 -22.77 -4.93 25.95
CA THR A 119 -23.33 -3.58 25.84
C THR A 119 -24.43 -3.53 24.78
N ILE A 120 -24.23 -4.15 23.60
CA ILE A 120 -25.21 -4.19 22.50
C ILE A 120 -26.53 -4.88 22.91
N ARG A 121 -26.49 -5.85 23.83
CA ARG A 121 -27.70 -6.51 24.34
C ARG A 121 -28.57 -5.58 25.23
N GLY A 122 -27.98 -4.59 25.90
CA GLY A 122 -28.70 -3.61 26.74
C GLY A 122 -29.18 -2.34 26.01
N ILE A 123 -28.62 -2.06 24.83
CA ILE A 123 -28.71 -0.78 24.10
C ILE A 123 -30.02 -0.56 23.31
N ALA A 124 -30.83 -1.59 23.06
CA ALA A 124 -31.84 -1.53 21.99
C ALA A 124 -32.99 -0.51 22.20
N ASP A 125 -33.41 -0.22 23.43
CA ASP A 125 -34.56 0.68 23.69
C ASP A 125 -34.15 2.07 24.19
N ALA A 126 -33.10 2.14 25.02
CA ALA A 126 -32.57 3.41 25.54
C ALA A 126 -31.91 4.25 24.44
N ASP A 127 -31.17 3.63 23.52
CA ASP A 127 -30.44 4.34 22.47
C ASP A 127 -31.33 4.76 21.30
N ASN A 128 -32.39 3.99 21.01
CA ASN A 128 -33.44 4.46 20.12
C ASN A 128 -34.13 5.70 20.69
N ASN A 129 -34.30 5.79 22.01
CA ASN A 129 -34.79 7.00 22.67
C ASN A 129 -33.75 8.12 22.70
N PHE A 130 -32.46 7.83 22.92
CA PHE A 130 -31.38 8.82 22.89
C PHE A 130 -31.25 9.45 21.50
N VAL A 131 -31.15 8.64 20.43
CA VAL A 131 -31.11 9.12 19.04
C VAL A 131 -32.41 9.87 18.69
N ARG A 132 -33.59 9.39 19.12
CA ARG A 132 -34.86 10.13 18.94
C ARG A 132 -34.91 11.45 19.72
N THR A 133 -34.29 11.55 20.90
CA THR A 133 -34.22 12.76 21.74
C THR A 133 -33.28 13.80 21.13
N LEU A 134 -32.11 13.35 20.67
CA LEU A 134 -31.14 14.13 19.90
C LEU A 134 -31.77 14.68 18.60
N LEU A 135 -32.70 13.92 18.01
CA LEU A 135 -33.47 14.32 16.84
C LEU A 135 -34.63 15.28 17.14
N ARG A 136 -35.28 15.19 18.32
CA ARG A 136 -36.35 16.12 18.72
C ARG A 136 -35.83 17.50 19.11
N GLN A 137 -34.60 17.59 19.61
CA GLN A 137 -33.95 18.87 19.94
C GLN A 137 -33.45 19.67 18.71
N ARG A 138 -33.57 19.13 17.48
CA ARG A 138 -33.22 19.83 16.21
C ARG A 138 -34.07 21.06 15.87
N GLY A 139 -34.97 21.49 16.75
CA GLY A 139 -35.60 22.81 16.64
C GLY A 139 -34.62 23.98 16.76
N ILE A 140 -33.41 23.78 17.30
CA ILE A 140 -32.53 24.88 17.75
C ILE A 140 -31.30 25.14 16.85
N THR A 141 -30.85 24.22 15.98
CA THR A 141 -29.59 24.41 15.23
C THR A 141 -29.72 24.18 13.73
N ARG A 142 -30.14 25.23 13.01
CA ARG A 142 -30.02 25.35 11.54
C ARG A 142 -28.60 25.70 11.04
N LEU A 143 -27.61 25.83 11.92
CA LEU A 143 -26.38 26.59 11.59
C LEU A 143 -25.06 25.81 11.50
N LEU A 144 -24.98 24.50 11.76
CA LEU A 144 -23.71 23.76 11.60
C LEU A 144 -23.90 22.36 10.98
N PRO A 145 -23.19 22.01 9.88
CA PRO A 145 -23.20 20.65 9.33
C PRO A 145 -22.51 19.67 10.28
N TRP A 146 -23.07 18.46 10.37
CA TRP A 146 -22.59 17.37 11.23
C TRP A 146 -21.45 16.60 10.52
N TYR A 147 -20.36 16.30 11.23
CA TYR A 147 -19.14 15.67 10.70
C TYR A 147 -18.81 14.31 11.34
N GLY A 148 -19.80 13.53 11.78
CA GLY A 148 -19.58 12.18 12.31
C GLY A 148 -19.51 11.11 11.21
N GLU A 149 -18.61 10.12 11.38
CA GLU A 149 -18.49 8.93 10.53
C GLU A 149 -18.94 7.68 11.32
N ILE A 150 -19.81 6.84 10.75
CA ILE A 150 -20.17 5.53 11.34
C ILE A 150 -19.57 4.42 10.48
N LEU A 151 -19.02 3.43 11.16
CA LEU A 151 -18.11 2.45 10.60
C LEU A 151 -18.55 1.04 11.06
N ILE A 152 -18.74 0.14 10.09
CA ILE A 152 -19.38 -1.17 10.32
C ILE A 152 -18.36 -2.29 10.13
N ALA A 153 -18.26 -3.17 11.12
CA ALA A 153 -17.24 -4.22 11.22
C ALA A 153 -17.38 -5.41 10.24
N LYS A 154 -16.23 -6.05 10.02
CA LYS A 154 -15.87 -7.16 9.13
C LYS A 154 -16.85 -8.34 9.07
N TYR A 155 -17.62 -8.62 10.13
CA TYR A 155 -18.55 -9.75 10.17
C TYR A 155 -19.91 -9.47 9.51
N PHE A 156 -20.32 -8.20 9.40
CA PHE A 156 -21.60 -7.83 8.79
C PHE A 156 -21.66 -8.20 7.31
N PHE A 157 -20.55 -8.07 6.59
CA PHE A 157 -20.46 -8.42 5.17
C PHE A 157 -20.60 -9.93 4.90
N LYS A 158 -20.35 -10.81 5.87
CA LYS A 158 -20.60 -12.25 5.70
C LYS A 158 -22.10 -12.57 5.67
N LEU A 159 -22.92 -11.78 6.37
CA LEU A 159 -24.35 -12.04 6.56
C LEU A 159 -25.23 -11.33 5.52
N LEU A 160 -24.72 -10.28 4.87
CA LEU A 160 -25.47 -9.59 3.82
C LEU A 160 -25.58 -10.46 2.55
N PRO A 161 -26.73 -10.49 1.86
CA PRO A 161 -26.87 -11.07 0.53
C PRO A 161 -25.96 -10.38 -0.51
N ASP A 162 -25.58 -11.10 -1.57
CA ASP A 162 -24.69 -10.58 -2.62
C ASP A 162 -25.28 -9.37 -3.34
N GLU A 163 -26.61 -9.28 -3.42
CA GLU A 163 -27.34 -8.17 -4.03
C GLU A 163 -27.10 -6.87 -3.24
N ILE A 164 -27.16 -6.95 -1.91
CA ILE A 164 -26.93 -5.80 -1.03
C ILE A 164 -25.47 -5.38 -1.05
N LEU A 165 -24.55 -6.36 -0.99
CA LEU A 165 -23.12 -6.11 -1.12
C LEU A 165 -22.77 -5.47 -2.47
N GLY A 166 -23.41 -5.94 -3.54
CA GLY A 166 -23.24 -5.40 -4.88
C GLY A 166 -23.65 -3.93 -4.97
N LEU A 167 -24.71 -3.52 -4.26
CA LEU A 167 -25.12 -2.10 -4.19
C LEU A 167 -24.12 -1.25 -3.41
N VAL A 168 -23.65 -1.74 -2.26
CA VAL A 168 -22.60 -1.06 -1.48
C VAL A 168 -21.36 -0.87 -2.32
N ILE A 169 -20.93 -1.92 -3.02
CA ILE A 169 -19.80 -1.86 -3.94
C ILE A 169 -20.09 -0.84 -5.04
N ASN A 170 -21.23 -0.88 -5.71
CA ASN A 170 -21.53 0.04 -6.81
C ASN A 170 -21.55 1.52 -6.42
N ASP A 171 -21.80 1.84 -5.15
CA ASP A 171 -21.80 3.19 -4.61
C ASP A 171 -20.52 3.55 -3.82
N SER A 172 -19.52 2.67 -3.80
CA SER A 172 -18.23 2.86 -3.13
C SER A 172 -17.22 3.59 -4.02
N SER A 173 -16.26 4.30 -3.40
CA SER A 173 -15.14 4.91 -4.11
C SER A 173 -14.17 3.86 -4.68
N TRP A 174 -13.31 4.28 -5.61
CA TRP A 174 -12.22 3.43 -6.11
C TRP A 174 -11.29 2.92 -4.99
N SER A 175 -10.94 3.79 -4.03
CA SER A 175 -10.12 3.38 -2.88
C SER A 175 -10.82 2.31 -2.03
N ALA A 176 -12.13 2.43 -1.85
CA ALA A 176 -12.94 1.40 -1.19
C ALA A 176 -13.01 0.10 -2.01
N TRP A 177 -13.10 0.17 -3.35
CA TRP A 177 -13.02 -1.03 -4.20
C TRP A 177 -11.70 -1.75 -4.02
N MET A 178 -10.58 -1.01 -4.03
CA MET A 178 -9.27 -1.58 -3.79
C MET A 178 -9.21 -2.27 -2.43
N ALA A 179 -9.65 -1.60 -1.36
CA ALA A 179 -9.69 -2.20 -0.02
C ALA A 179 -10.55 -3.47 0.01
N LEU A 180 -11.80 -3.40 -0.47
CA LEU A 180 -12.74 -4.52 -0.52
C LEU A 180 -12.19 -5.70 -1.34
N ASN A 181 -11.50 -5.44 -2.45
CA ASN A 181 -10.87 -6.46 -3.29
C ASN A 181 -9.76 -7.24 -2.56
N TYR A 182 -9.10 -6.61 -1.58
CA TYR A 182 -8.08 -7.25 -0.74
C TYR A 182 -8.64 -7.91 0.54
N THR A 183 -9.90 -7.70 0.91
CA THR A 183 -10.45 -8.22 2.17
C THR A 183 -10.72 -9.73 2.18
N ASN A 184 -11.66 -10.21 1.36
CA ASN A 184 -12.05 -11.62 1.30
C ASN A 184 -12.50 -12.03 -0.11
N MET A 185 -12.54 -13.34 -0.38
CA MET A 185 -12.85 -13.87 -1.70
C MET A 185 -14.23 -13.46 -2.22
N ARG A 186 -15.23 -13.36 -1.34
CA ARG A 186 -16.60 -13.00 -1.72
C ARG A 186 -16.70 -11.55 -2.16
N LEU A 187 -16.20 -10.62 -1.35
CA LEU A 187 -16.17 -9.19 -1.68
C LEU A 187 -15.30 -8.93 -2.92
N ARG A 188 -14.17 -9.63 -3.04
CA ARG A 188 -13.34 -9.59 -4.24
C ARG A 188 -14.11 -9.99 -5.49
N ARG A 189 -14.79 -11.15 -5.46
CA ARG A 189 -15.61 -11.62 -6.59
C ARG A 189 -16.62 -10.55 -7.00
N LEU A 190 -17.32 -9.95 -6.04
CA LEU A 190 -18.31 -8.92 -6.30
C LEU A 190 -17.71 -7.62 -6.85
N VAL A 191 -16.56 -7.19 -6.33
CA VAL A 191 -15.82 -6.02 -6.85
C VAL A 191 -15.33 -6.27 -8.28
N GLN A 192 -14.78 -7.46 -8.55
CA GLN A 192 -14.37 -7.89 -9.90
C GLN A 192 -15.56 -8.00 -10.86
N GLU A 193 -16.70 -8.50 -10.41
CA GLU A 193 -17.96 -8.53 -11.17
C GLU A 193 -18.42 -7.11 -11.55
N SER A 194 -18.39 -6.17 -10.60
CA SER A 194 -18.74 -4.78 -10.85
C SER A 194 -17.77 -4.10 -11.82
N VAL A 195 -16.46 -4.36 -11.71
CA VAL A 195 -15.47 -3.91 -12.70
C VAL A 195 -15.72 -4.52 -14.07
N ARG A 196 -15.93 -5.84 -14.17
CA ARG A 196 -16.24 -6.54 -15.45
C ARG A 196 -17.44 -5.92 -16.14
N ARG A 197 -18.52 -5.67 -15.40
CA ARG A 197 -19.73 -5.03 -15.95
C ARG A 197 -19.44 -3.64 -16.51
N ARG A 198 -18.65 -2.81 -15.80
CA ARG A 198 -18.25 -1.49 -16.28
C ARG A 198 -17.35 -1.55 -17.51
N ILE A 199 -16.38 -2.47 -17.52
CA ILE A 199 -15.50 -2.69 -18.68
C ILE A 199 -16.35 -3.07 -19.90
N LYS A 200 -17.23 -4.06 -19.78
CA LYS A 200 -18.13 -4.49 -20.86
C LYS A 200 -19.01 -3.34 -21.34
N HIS A 201 -19.56 -2.55 -20.41
CA HIS A 201 -20.38 -1.39 -20.75
C HIS A 201 -19.59 -0.34 -21.55
N PHE A 202 -18.46 0.15 -21.03
CA PHE A 202 -17.72 1.25 -21.66
C PHE A 202 -16.99 0.83 -22.94
N VAL A 203 -16.37 -0.36 -22.96
CA VAL A 203 -15.72 -0.86 -24.18
C VAL A 203 -16.77 -1.28 -25.22
N GLY A 204 -17.95 -1.76 -24.78
CA GLY A 204 -19.07 -2.11 -25.65
C GLY A 204 -19.63 -0.93 -26.44
N LEU A 205 -19.43 0.30 -25.96
CA LEU A 205 -19.74 1.52 -26.74
C LEU A 205 -18.93 1.60 -28.05
N PHE A 206 -17.75 1.00 -28.09
CA PHE A 206 -16.88 0.98 -29.26
C PHE A 206 -17.03 -0.32 -30.05
N PHE A 207 -17.16 -1.46 -29.36
CA PHE A 207 -17.10 -2.80 -29.97
C PHE A 207 -18.23 -3.72 -29.48
N ALA A 208 -19.49 -3.33 -29.72
CA ALA A 208 -20.73 -3.97 -29.24
C ALA A 208 -20.62 -5.49 -28.95
N ASP A 209 -20.68 -6.32 -30.01
CA ASP A 209 -20.70 -7.79 -29.88
C ASP A 209 -19.31 -8.43 -29.99
N ALA A 210 -18.28 -7.64 -30.29
CA ALA A 210 -16.93 -8.13 -30.57
C ALA A 210 -15.98 -8.04 -29.36
N LEU A 211 -16.51 -7.84 -28.15
CA LEU A 211 -15.72 -7.66 -26.93
C LEU A 211 -14.80 -8.84 -26.63
N GLU A 212 -15.27 -10.08 -26.83
CA GLU A 212 -14.47 -11.26 -26.53
C GLU A 212 -13.24 -11.36 -27.45
N ILE A 213 -13.43 -11.15 -28.74
CA ILE A 213 -12.35 -11.09 -29.74
C ILE A 213 -11.39 -9.95 -29.41
N PHE A 214 -11.92 -8.78 -29.05
CA PHE A 214 -11.12 -7.64 -28.65
C PHE A 214 -10.23 -7.92 -27.43
N PHE A 215 -10.79 -8.50 -26.36
CA PHE A 215 -10.01 -8.85 -25.16
C PHE A 215 -9.04 -10.00 -25.41
N HIS A 216 -9.35 -10.92 -26.34
CA HIS A 216 -8.40 -11.90 -26.82
C HIS A 216 -7.21 -11.22 -27.52
N LEU A 217 -7.46 -10.27 -28.43
CA LEU A 217 -6.42 -9.49 -29.10
C LEU A 217 -5.57 -8.68 -28.12
N LEU A 218 -6.18 -8.05 -27.11
CA LEU A 218 -5.44 -7.35 -26.05
C LEU A 218 -4.48 -8.30 -25.31
N GLY A 219 -4.94 -9.52 -25.01
CA GLY A 219 -4.14 -10.53 -24.33
C GLY A 219 -3.00 -11.07 -25.18
N SER A 220 -3.29 -11.52 -26.38
CA SER A 220 -2.33 -12.13 -27.30
C SER A 220 -1.22 -11.16 -27.74
N ASN A 221 -1.50 -9.85 -27.70
CA ASN A 221 -0.55 -8.81 -28.09
C ASN A 221 0.00 -7.98 -26.92
N ASN A 222 -0.26 -8.31 -25.66
CA ASN A 222 0.15 -7.51 -24.50
C ASN A 222 -0.20 -6.01 -24.61
N ALA A 223 -1.31 -5.70 -25.28
CA ALA A 223 -1.76 -4.34 -25.50
C ALA A 223 -2.46 -3.77 -24.26
N LEU A 224 -2.47 -2.44 -24.15
CA LEU A 224 -3.08 -1.71 -23.03
C LEU A 224 -4.08 -0.69 -23.55
N ILE A 225 -5.29 -0.69 -23.02
CA ILE A 225 -6.19 0.46 -23.16
C ILE A 225 -5.73 1.53 -22.17
N THR A 226 -5.72 2.79 -22.59
CA THR A 226 -5.31 3.93 -21.75
C THR A 226 -6.33 5.08 -21.80
N GLY A 227 -6.09 6.10 -20.96
CA GLY A 227 -6.75 7.40 -21.09
C GLY A 227 -8.18 7.47 -20.52
N PRO A 228 -9.03 8.34 -21.11
CA PRO A 228 -10.40 8.64 -20.66
C PRO A 228 -11.28 7.43 -20.33
N LEU A 229 -11.25 6.40 -21.18
CA LEU A 229 -12.11 5.24 -21.02
C LEU A 229 -11.79 4.48 -19.71
N VAL A 230 -10.51 4.27 -19.42
CA VAL A 230 -10.07 3.60 -18.19
C VAL A 230 -10.47 4.41 -16.96
N ARG A 231 -10.37 5.74 -17.05
CA ARG A 231 -10.84 6.65 -16.01
C ARG A 231 -12.33 6.51 -15.76
N CYS A 232 -13.18 6.45 -16.80
CA CYS A 232 -14.62 6.22 -16.66
C CYS A 232 -14.93 4.89 -15.96
N ILE A 233 -14.17 3.84 -16.27
CA ILE A 233 -14.29 2.54 -15.58
C ILE A 233 -13.98 2.70 -14.08
N MET A 234 -12.91 3.42 -13.72
CA MET A 234 -12.46 3.56 -12.33
C MET A 234 -13.25 4.60 -11.52
N SER A 235 -13.98 5.51 -12.17
CA SER A 235 -14.69 6.61 -11.51
C SER A 235 -16.06 6.18 -10.99
N VAL A 236 -16.07 5.35 -9.94
CA VAL A 236 -17.26 4.63 -9.46
C VAL A 236 -18.28 5.52 -8.75
N ASP A 237 -17.79 6.44 -7.93
CA ASP A 237 -18.55 7.19 -6.93
C ASP A 237 -19.14 8.52 -7.45
N ASN A 238 -18.85 8.90 -8.69
CA ASN A 238 -19.21 10.23 -9.17
C ASN A 238 -20.32 10.19 -10.24
N PRO A 239 -21.52 10.73 -9.94
CA PRO A 239 -22.60 10.87 -10.90
C PRO A 239 -22.18 11.64 -12.16
N ILE A 240 -21.28 12.62 -12.02
CA ILE A 240 -20.77 13.40 -13.16
C ILE A 240 -20.05 12.49 -14.14
N TYR A 241 -19.23 11.55 -13.65
CA TYR A 241 -18.49 10.62 -14.51
C TYR A 241 -19.35 9.45 -15.00
N THR A 242 -20.56 9.24 -14.46
CA THR A 242 -21.57 8.39 -15.12
C THR A 242 -22.24 9.07 -16.31
N GLN A 243 -22.12 10.39 -16.43
CA GLN A 243 -22.64 11.16 -17.57
C GLN A 243 -21.58 11.46 -18.63
N VAL A 244 -20.29 11.32 -18.31
CA VAL A 244 -19.21 11.48 -19.29
C VAL A 244 -19.08 10.21 -20.12
N TYR A 245 -19.61 10.27 -21.35
CA TYR A 245 -19.42 9.23 -22.35
C TYR A 245 -18.02 9.35 -22.97
N PRO A 246 -17.17 8.31 -22.87
CA PRO A 246 -15.88 8.32 -23.54
C PRO A 246 -16.13 8.24 -25.05
N ILE A 247 -15.79 9.31 -25.77
CA ILE A 247 -15.85 9.36 -27.23
C ILE A 247 -14.56 8.84 -27.88
N GLN A 248 -13.49 8.67 -27.10
CA GLN A 248 -12.19 8.22 -27.57
C GLN A 248 -11.72 6.97 -26.80
N LEU A 249 -11.20 6.00 -27.54
CA LEU A 249 -10.55 4.78 -27.05
C LEU A 249 -9.09 4.75 -27.51
N ASP A 250 -8.16 4.91 -26.57
CA ASP A 250 -6.72 4.86 -26.84
C ASP A 250 -6.16 3.47 -26.48
N ILE A 251 -5.44 2.85 -27.42
CA ILE A 251 -4.87 1.52 -27.26
C ILE A 251 -3.38 1.58 -27.58
N ILE A 252 -2.54 1.31 -26.58
CA ILE A 252 -1.09 1.18 -26.74
C ILE A 252 -0.77 -0.25 -27.18
N LEU A 253 -0.12 -0.35 -28.33
CA LEU A 253 0.32 -1.59 -28.96
C LEU A 253 1.85 -1.71 -28.86
N PRO A 254 2.41 -2.91 -28.58
CA PRO A 254 3.85 -3.10 -28.70
C PRO A 254 4.29 -2.93 -30.16
N ARG A 255 5.57 -2.60 -30.37
CA ARG A 255 6.12 -2.33 -31.71
C ARG A 255 5.96 -3.51 -32.68
N ARG A 256 6.15 -4.74 -32.20
CA ARG A 256 6.12 -5.94 -33.05
C ARG A 256 4.73 -6.57 -33.11
N TYR A 257 4.28 -6.86 -34.34
CA TYR A 257 3.18 -7.77 -34.72
C TYR A 257 1.75 -7.44 -34.24
N ALA A 258 1.53 -6.44 -33.39
CA ALA A 258 0.19 -6.12 -32.91
C ALA A 258 -0.65 -5.30 -33.92
N PHE A 259 -0.03 -4.36 -34.64
CA PHE A 259 -0.76 -3.36 -35.43
C PHE A 259 -1.72 -3.96 -36.45
N GLY A 260 -1.26 -4.89 -37.30
CA GLY A 260 -2.09 -5.45 -38.38
C GLY A 260 -3.36 -6.14 -37.87
N SER A 261 -3.26 -6.84 -36.74
CA SER A 261 -4.42 -7.51 -36.13
C SER A 261 -5.44 -6.51 -35.57
N PHE A 262 -4.98 -5.43 -34.94
CA PHE A 262 -5.85 -4.37 -34.43
C PHE A 262 -6.43 -3.49 -35.53
N ASP A 263 -5.66 -3.11 -36.56
CA ASP A 263 -6.16 -2.35 -37.72
C ASP A 263 -7.28 -3.12 -38.43
N SER A 264 -7.06 -4.41 -38.72
CA SER A 264 -8.07 -5.28 -39.32
C SER A 264 -9.31 -5.41 -38.43
N PHE A 265 -9.12 -5.62 -37.13
CA PHE A 265 -10.22 -5.68 -36.17
C PHE A 265 -11.03 -4.37 -36.14
N VAL A 266 -10.39 -3.22 -35.94
CA VAL A 266 -11.06 -1.92 -35.84
C VAL A 266 -11.84 -1.60 -37.11
N ARG A 267 -11.27 -1.88 -38.30
CA ARG A 267 -11.98 -1.72 -39.58
C ARG A 267 -13.19 -2.65 -39.71
N SER A 268 -13.07 -3.90 -39.25
CA SER A 268 -14.19 -4.85 -39.24
C SER A 268 -15.36 -4.40 -38.37
N GLN A 269 -15.11 -3.56 -37.37
CA GLN A 269 -16.13 -2.96 -36.50
C GLN A 269 -16.75 -1.69 -37.10
N GLY A 270 -16.48 -1.37 -38.38
CA GLY A 270 -17.08 -0.23 -39.07
C GLY A 270 -16.38 1.10 -38.80
N TYR A 271 -15.14 1.09 -38.33
CA TYR A 271 -14.33 2.29 -38.24
C TYR A 271 -13.49 2.48 -39.51
N HIS A 272 -13.33 3.72 -39.96
CA HIS A 272 -12.47 4.06 -41.10
C HIS A 272 -11.25 4.85 -40.63
N GLY A 273 -10.09 4.57 -41.23
CA GLY A 273 -8.85 5.27 -40.89
C GLY A 273 -8.90 6.71 -41.38
N GLU A 274 -8.69 7.66 -40.47
CA GLU A 274 -8.74 9.10 -40.75
C GLU A 274 -7.32 9.66 -40.85
N ASN A 275 -6.49 9.40 -39.84
CA ASN A 275 -5.20 10.05 -39.70
C ASN A 275 -4.13 9.06 -39.25
N THR A 276 -2.94 9.16 -39.83
CA THR A 276 -1.74 8.43 -39.41
C THR A 276 -0.59 9.42 -39.31
N GLY A 277 0.07 9.44 -38.15
CA GLY A 277 1.14 10.40 -37.88
C GLY A 277 2.22 9.87 -36.95
N ASN A 278 3.32 10.61 -36.89
CA ASN A 278 4.27 10.44 -35.80
C ASN A 278 3.72 11.13 -34.56
N VAL A 279 3.95 10.57 -33.38
CA VAL A 279 3.56 11.25 -32.13
C VAL A 279 4.39 12.51 -31.92
N GLU A 280 3.83 13.43 -31.13
CA GLU A 280 4.50 14.65 -30.68
C GLU A 280 5.87 14.34 -30.05
N MET A 281 6.83 15.26 -30.17
CA MET A 281 8.22 15.05 -29.75
C MET A 281 8.33 14.63 -28.28
N SER A 282 7.47 15.18 -27.41
CA SER A 282 7.38 14.85 -25.99
C SER A 282 7.07 13.37 -25.72
N LEU A 283 6.22 12.76 -26.56
CA LEU A 283 5.80 11.36 -26.46
C LEU A 283 6.77 10.38 -27.12
N ARG A 284 7.72 10.87 -27.95
CA ARG A 284 8.63 10.02 -28.75
C ARG A 284 9.53 9.09 -27.94
N LYS A 285 9.69 9.34 -26.63
CA LYS A 285 10.44 8.46 -25.74
C LYS A 285 9.75 7.10 -25.57
N GLY A 286 8.41 7.08 -25.51
CA GLY A 286 7.62 5.85 -25.28
C GLY A 286 6.77 5.41 -26.47
N LEU A 287 6.36 6.35 -27.33
CA LEU A 287 5.47 6.09 -28.47
C LEU A 287 6.16 6.52 -29.77
N LYS A 288 5.90 5.81 -30.86
CA LYS A 288 6.51 6.06 -32.18
C LYS A 288 5.52 6.73 -33.13
N ARG A 289 4.33 6.16 -33.25
CA ARG A 289 3.29 6.55 -34.22
C ARG A 289 1.91 6.38 -33.63
N PHE A 290 0.94 7.06 -34.22
CA PHE A 290 -0.46 6.85 -33.92
C PHE A 290 -1.26 6.63 -35.20
N HIS A 291 -2.35 5.88 -35.08
CA HIS A 291 -3.35 5.69 -36.13
C HIS A 291 -4.74 5.96 -35.54
N THR A 292 -5.44 6.93 -36.10
CA THR A 292 -6.78 7.33 -35.67
C THR A 292 -7.82 6.76 -36.63
N TYR A 293 -8.87 6.20 -36.06
CA TYR A 293 -10.04 5.71 -36.77
C TYR A 293 -11.29 6.38 -36.24
N LEU A 294 -12.21 6.76 -37.13
CA LEU A 294 -13.50 7.32 -36.78
C LEU A 294 -14.62 6.33 -37.11
N SER A 295 -15.65 6.32 -36.27
CA SER A 295 -16.92 5.67 -36.60
C SER A 295 -17.59 6.40 -37.76
N TRP A 296 -18.52 5.74 -38.46
CA TRP A 296 -19.26 6.33 -39.59
C TRP A 296 -20.02 7.63 -39.26
N ASN A 297 -20.47 7.79 -38.02
CA ASN A 297 -21.13 9.02 -37.57
C ASN A 297 -20.14 10.10 -37.10
N GLY A 298 -18.84 9.84 -37.13
CA GLY A 298 -17.77 10.74 -36.67
C GLY A 298 -17.74 10.98 -35.15
N VAL A 299 -18.61 10.35 -34.37
CA VAL A 299 -18.75 10.62 -32.93
C VAL A 299 -17.71 9.86 -32.11
N MET A 300 -17.40 8.62 -32.49
CA MET A 300 -16.51 7.73 -31.73
C MET A 300 -15.16 7.60 -32.43
N LYS A 301 -14.09 7.66 -31.66
CA LYS A 301 -12.71 7.62 -32.13
C LYS A 301 -11.95 6.48 -31.48
N VAL A 302 -11.23 5.70 -32.29
CA VAL A 302 -10.26 4.69 -31.79
C VAL A 302 -8.87 5.14 -32.21
N CYS A 303 -7.94 5.21 -31.27
CA CYS A 303 -6.55 5.57 -31.51
C CYS A 303 -5.63 4.39 -31.17
N LEU A 304 -4.89 3.89 -32.16
CA LEU A 304 -3.85 2.89 -31.97
C LEU A 304 -2.49 3.59 -31.83
N LEU A 305 -1.91 3.54 -30.64
CA LEU A 305 -0.63 4.14 -30.27
C LEU A 305 0.46 3.07 -30.30
N LEU A 306 1.41 3.18 -31.23
CA LEU A 306 2.50 2.21 -31.37
C LEU A 306 3.65 2.58 -30.45
N ALA A 307 4.03 1.69 -29.55
CA ALA A 307 5.19 1.85 -28.67
C ALA A 307 6.53 1.87 -29.46
N THR A 308 7.57 2.47 -28.87
CA THR A 308 8.92 2.48 -29.44
C THR A 308 9.63 1.13 -29.34
N ASP A 309 9.26 0.33 -28.34
CA ASP A 309 9.76 -1.01 -28.06
C ASP A 309 8.62 -2.04 -27.99
N ASP A 310 8.96 -3.28 -27.62
CA ASP A 310 7.97 -4.37 -27.46
C ASP A 310 7.21 -4.30 -26.13
N LYS A 311 7.40 -3.23 -25.35
CA LYS A 311 6.76 -3.01 -24.05
C LYS A 311 5.78 -1.85 -24.16
N THR A 312 4.55 -2.05 -23.71
CA THR A 312 3.51 -0.99 -23.76
C THR A 312 3.63 0.02 -22.62
N LEU A 313 4.32 -0.36 -21.55
CA LEU A 313 4.45 0.44 -20.33
C LEU A 313 5.27 1.72 -20.52
N PRO A 314 6.45 1.74 -21.20
CA PRO A 314 7.14 3.00 -21.52
C PRO A 314 6.25 3.99 -22.29
N GLY A 315 5.45 3.48 -23.23
CA GLY A 315 4.44 4.28 -23.94
C GLY A 315 3.44 4.92 -22.99
N LEU A 316 2.87 4.15 -22.05
CA LEU A 316 1.94 4.65 -21.05
C LEU A 316 2.56 5.73 -20.15
N LEU A 317 3.79 5.49 -19.69
CA LEU A 317 4.50 6.39 -18.76
C LEU A 317 5.04 7.65 -19.43
N SER A 318 5.08 7.68 -20.77
CA SER A 318 5.47 8.88 -21.52
C SER A 318 4.36 9.94 -21.62
N ALA A 319 3.14 9.63 -21.18
CA ALA A 319 2.01 10.56 -21.28
C ALA A 319 2.28 11.88 -20.54
N PRO A 320 1.91 13.04 -21.10
CA PRO A 320 2.12 14.34 -20.45
C PRO A 320 1.24 14.54 -19.22
N SER A 321 0.14 13.78 -19.09
CA SER A 321 -0.79 13.89 -17.97
C SER A 321 -0.86 12.62 -17.13
N SER A 322 -0.88 12.77 -15.80
CA SER A 322 -1.19 11.64 -14.91
C SER A 322 -2.62 11.11 -15.10
N SER A 323 -3.51 11.89 -15.72
CA SER A 323 -4.86 11.44 -16.10
C SER A 323 -4.88 10.43 -17.24
N GLN A 324 -3.78 10.35 -18.00
CA GLN A 324 -3.58 9.37 -19.07
C GLN A 324 -2.74 8.18 -18.60
N MET A 325 -2.28 8.18 -17.34
CA MET A 325 -1.52 7.09 -16.74
C MET A 325 -2.43 6.12 -15.99
N PHE A 326 -3.59 5.83 -16.58
CA PHE A 326 -4.46 4.71 -16.20
C PHE A 326 -4.39 3.70 -17.32
N ALA A 327 -4.25 2.42 -16.98
CA ALA A 327 -4.23 1.38 -17.99
C ALA A 327 -5.18 0.25 -17.65
N LEU A 328 -5.81 -0.30 -18.68
CA LEU A 328 -6.58 -1.54 -18.64
C LEU A 328 -5.90 -2.55 -19.57
N SER A 329 -5.39 -3.62 -19.00
CA SER A 329 -4.97 -4.80 -19.75
C SER A 329 -6.12 -5.81 -19.85
N HIS A 330 -5.88 -6.92 -20.53
CA HIS A 330 -6.85 -8.02 -20.63
C HIS A 330 -7.21 -8.67 -19.27
N THR A 331 -6.51 -8.38 -18.18
CA THR A 331 -6.76 -8.94 -16.82
C THR A 331 -6.64 -7.94 -15.67
N ARG A 332 -6.05 -6.77 -15.89
CA ARG A 332 -5.68 -5.84 -14.81
C ARG A 332 -6.02 -4.39 -15.12
N LEU A 333 -6.38 -3.65 -14.08
CA LEU A 333 -6.47 -2.19 -14.07
C LEU A 333 -5.27 -1.64 -13.31
N TYR A 334 -4.67 -0.58 -13.85
CA TYR A 334 -3.51 0.10 -13.28
C TYR A 334 -3.83 1.56 -13.06
N CYS A 335 -3.47 2.05 -11.88
CA CYS A 335 -3.59 3.44 -11.50
C CYS A 335 -2.24 3.90 -10.95
N PHE A 336 -1.48 4.64 -11.76
CA PHE A 336 -0.11 5.03 -11.40
C PHE A 336 -0.06 6.20 -10.42
N TYR A 337 -1.18 6.89 -10.17
CA TYR A 337 -1.30 7.99 -9.22
C TYR A 337 -2.59 7.87 -8.40
N PRO A 338 -2.73 6.83 -7.57
CA PRO A 338 -3.98 6.54 -6.87
C PRO A 338 -4.39 7.63 -5.88
N GLN A 339 -3.42 8.30 -5.25
CA GLN A 339 -3.68 9.40 -4.32
C GLN A 339 -4.22 10.64 -5.05
N LEU A 340 -3.64 11.01 -6.20
CA LEU A 340 -4.15 12.11 -7.04
C LEU A 340 -5.53 11.78 -7.58
N PHE A 341 -5.73 10.55 -8.07
CA PHE A 341 -7.02 10.08 -8.55
C PHE A 341 -8.10 10.14 -7.44
N ALA A 342 -7.77 9.69 -6.22
CA ALA A 342 -8.67 9.77 -5.07
C ALA A 342 -9.02 11.22 -4.69
N LYS A 343 -8.04 12.14 -4.79
CA LYS A 343 -8.25 13.59 -4.62
C LYS A 343 -8.93 14.25 -5.81
N ARG A 344 -9.20 13.51 -6.89
CA ARG A 344 -9.72 14.02 -8.18
C ARG A 344 -8.83 15.12 -8.79
N GLN A 345 -7.52 14.97 -8.59
CA GLN A 345 -6.48 15.86 -9.08
C GLN A 345 -5.65 15.13 -10.13
N PHE A 346 -5.06 15.88 -11.05
CA PHE A 346 -4.11 15.37 -12.05
C PHE A 346 -2.97 16.36 -12.21
N LEU A 347 -1.82 15.82 -12.59
CA LEU A 347 -0.66 16.61 -12.95
C LEU A 347 -0.52 16.58 -14.46
N TYR A 348 -0.13 17.71 -15.03
CA TYR A 348 0.19 17.86 -16.43
C TYR A 348 1.59 18.43 -16.54
N ILE A 349 2.46 17.77 -17.28
CA ILE A 349 3.83 18.20 -17.52
C ILE A 349 3.79 19.18 -18.70
N ARG A 350 4.19 20.43 -18.45
CA ARG A 350 4.45 21.43 -19.47
C ARG A 350 5.92 21.38 -19.84
N ASN A 351 6.23 21.12 -21.11
CA ASN A 351 7.61 21.13 -21.60
C ASN A 351 8.04 22.50 -22.12
N ASP A 352 7.09 23.33 -22.57
CA ASP A 352 7.37 24.68 -23.06
C ASP A 352 6.72 25.72 -22.14
N VAL A 353 7.55 26.64 -21.65
CA VAL A 353 7.13 27.76 -20.79
C VAL A 353 6.45 28.85 -21.62
N ASP A 354 6.70 28.87 -22.94
CA ASP A 354 6.40 30.01 -23.80
C ASP A 354 5.09 29.88 -24.61
N ASP A 355 4.52 28.67 -24.76
CA ASP A 355 3.24 28.46 -25.45
C ASP A 355 2.08 28.34 -24.45
N ILE A 356 1.52 29.50 -24.07
CA ILE A 356 0.32 29.65 -23.21
C ILE A 356 -0.95 29.19 -23.94
N ILE A 357 -0.87 28.69 -25.18
CA ILE A 357 -2.02 28.08 -25.85
C ILE A 357 -2.21 26.68 -25.27
N MET A 358 -2.92 26.64 -24.14
CA MET A 358 -3.39 25.39 -23.55
C MET A 358 -4.09 24.56 -24.63
N PRO A 359 -3.75 23.27 -24.81
CA PRO A 359 -4.59 22.41 -25.63
C PRO A 359 -6.02 22.54 -25.11
N PRO A 360 -7.02 22.73 -25.99
CA PRO A 360 -8.38 22.99 -25.57
C PRO A 360 -8.81 21.85 -24.64
N TYR A 361 -8.97 22.17 -23.35
CA TYR A 361 -9.42 21.24 -22.32
C TYR A 361 -10.77 20.60 -22.68
N GLU A 362 -11.47 21.17 -23.66
CA GLU A 362 -12.68 20.66 -24.30
C GLU A 362 -12.50 19.24 -24.88
N GLU A 363 -11.30 18.85 -25.34
CA GLU A 363 -11.05 17.47 -25.81
C GLU A 363 -11.10 16.45 -24.67
N PHE A 364 -10.79 16.89 -23.44
CA PHE A 364 -10.99 16.10 -22.25
C PHE A 364 -12.35 16.49 -21.66
N ASN A 365 -13.42 15.76 -22.05
CA ASN A 365 -14.80 15.86 -21.56
C ASN A 365 -15.00 15.80 -20.01
N PHE A 366 -13.97 15.99 -19.21
CA PHE A 366 -13.94 15.88 -17.75
C PHE A 366 -13.86 17.22 -17.00
N GLY A 367 -13.99 18.36 -17.68
CA GLY A 367 -14.02 19.68 -17.01
C GLY A 367 -12.81 19.88 -16.11
N LEU A 368 -11.62 19.91 -16.70
CA LEU A 368 -10.39 20.20 -15.97
C LEU A 368 -10.38 21.69 -15.59
N TRP A 369 -10.39 21.97 -14.29
CA TRP A 369 -10.21 23.32 -13.77
C TRP A 369 -8.73 23.53 -13.50
N ASN A 370 -8.10 24.42 -14.25
CA ASN A 370 -6.73 24.83 -13.97
C ASN A 370 -6.73 25.69 -12.69
N ARG A 371 -5.95 25.30 -11.68
CA ARG A 371 -5.59 26.21 -10.59
C ARG A 371 -4.32 26.91 -11.02
N ASP A 372 -4.47 28.02 -11.74
CA ASP A 372 -3.34 28.87 -12.09
C ASP A 372 -2.61 29.32 -10.81
N GLY A 373 -1.30 29.10 -10.74
CA GLY A 373 -0.40 29.87 -9.86
C GLY A 373 -0.25 29.42 -8.41
N LEU A 374 -0.95 28.39 -7.92
CA LEU A 374 -0.58 27.80 -6.63
C LEU A 374 0.60 26.84 -6.84
N VAL A 375 1.81 27.35 -6.57
CA VAL A 375 2.89 26.48 -6.08
C VAL A 375 2.24 25.56 -5.06
N LEU A 376 2.24 24.25 -5.32
CA LEU A 376 1.85 23.29 -4.30
C LEU A 376 2.76 23.57 -3.10
N SER A 377 2.24 24.25 -2.09
CA SER A 377 2.98 24.56 -0.85
C SER A 377 3.34 23.28 -0.11
N GLU A 378 2.65 22.19 -0.45
CA GLU A 378 3.00 20.83 -0.08
C GLU A 378 3.96 20.24 -1.12
N PRO A 379 5.08 19.63 -0.70
CA PRO A 379 5.93 18.89 -1.63
C PRO A 379 5.07 17.85 -2.36
N CYS A 380 5.32 17.66 -3.66
CA CYS A 380 4.63 16.66 -4.50
C CYS A 380 4.68 15.23 -3.90
N GLY A 381 5.56 14.99 -2.93
CA GLY A 381 5.63 13.76 -2.14
C GLY A 381 5.83 12.53 -3.01
N GLU A 382 5.33 11.38 -2.55
CA GLU A 382 5.34 10.13 -3.34
C GLU A 382 4.58 10.24 -4.67
N THR A 383 3.73 11.27 -4.84
CA THR A 383 2.96 11.51 -6.06
C THR A 383 3.71 12.32 -7.12
N CYS A 384 4.96 12.73 -6.86
CA CYS A 384 5.75 13.46 -7.84
C CYS A 384 6.05 12.62 -9.09
N PRO A 385 5.83 13.15 -10.32
CA PRO A 385 6.17 12.45 -11.56
C PRO A 385 7.68 12.37 -11.82
N VAL A 386 8.47 13.20 -11.14
CA VAL A 386 9.95 13.19 -11.21
C VAL A 386 10.57 12.03 -10.43
N LEU A 387 9.83 11.44 -9.48
CA LEU A 387 10.33 10.32 -8.68
C LEU A 387 10.16 9.00 -9.45
N TRP A 388 11.26 8.27 -9.63
CA TRP A 388 11.24 6.92 -10.19
C TRP A 388 10.49 5.97 -9.26
N ARG A 389 9.47 5.27 -9.78
CA ARG A 389 8.66 4.34 -8.99
C ARG A 389 8.88 2.90 -9.45
N ARG A 390 9.03 2.01 -8.48
CA ARG A 390 8.89 0.57 -8.72
C ARG A 390 7.40 0.22 -8.75
N ILE A 391 6.95 -0.29 -9.88
CA ILE A 391 5.56 -0.73 -10.10
C ILE A 391 5.17 -1.87 -9.17
N THR A 392 6.16 -2.65 -8.75
CA THR A 392 5.95 -3.84 -7.95
C THR A 392 5.97 -3.58 -6.44
N ALA A 393 6.69 -2.57 -5.91
CA ALA A 393 7.24 -2.68 -4.55
C ALA A 393 6.90 -1.62 -3.48
N GLY A 394 5.98 -0.66 -3.68
CA GLY A 394 5.89 0.41 -2.67
C GLY A 394 4.69 1.35 -2.71
N GLY A 395 3.47 0.86 -2.90
CA GLY A 395 2.27 1.69 -2.69
C GLY A 395 2.06 2.84 -3.69
N GLY A 396 2.92 3.00 -4.69
CA GLY A 396 2.82 4.07 -5.69
C GLY A 396 1.89 3.78 -6.88
N VAL A 397 1.61 2.50 -7.17
CA VAL A 397 0.71 2.08 -8.26
C VAL A 397 -0.37 1.18 -7.68
N ALA A 398 -1.64 1.57 -7.81
CA ALA A 398 -2.74 0.69 -7.45
C ALA A 398 -3.05 -0.25 -8.62
N ILE A 399 -2.91 -1.55 -8.38
CA ILE A 399 -3.19 -2.60 -9.36
C ILE A 399 -4.42 -3.39 -8.90
N MET A 400 -5.43 -3.47 -9.74
CA MET A 400 -6.61 -4.31 -9.51
C MET A 400 -6.66 -5.44 -10.53
N ARG A 401 -6.74 -6.69 -10.05
CA ARG A 401 -6.98 -7.87 -10.90
C ARG A 401 -8.48 -8.05 -11.08
N TRP A 402 -8.95 -8.05 -12.31
CA TRP A 402 -10.37 -8.23 -12.62
C TRP A 402 -10.70 -9.58 -13.28
N GLY A 403 -9.69 -10.45 -13.48
CA GLY A 403 -9.87 -11.84 -13.94
C GLY A 403 -10.13 -11.99 -15.43
N GLY A 404 -10.09 -10.90 -16.19
CA GLY A 404 -10.38 -10.90 -17.62
C GLY A 404 -11.86 -11.08 -17.95
N PHE A 405 -12.16 -11.16 -19.24
CA PHE A 405 -13.53 -11.04 -19.77
C PHE A 405 -14.54 -12.03 -19.14
N HIS A 406 -14.10 -13.27 -18.91
CA HIS A 406 -14.88 -14.34 -18.28
C HIS A 406 -14.63 -14.46 -16.76
N GLY A 407 -13.70 -13.69 -16.21
CA GLY A 407 -13.31 -13.75 -14.79
C GLY A 407 -12.45 -14.97 -14.45
N ASP A 408 -12.05 -15.76 -15.44
CA ASP A 408 -11.37 -17.06 -15.30
C ASP A 408 -9.84 -16.97 -15.25
N LYS A 409 -9.26 -15.90 -15.78
CA LYS A 409 -7.81 -15.78 -15.99
C LYS A 409 -6.99 -15.43 -14.74
N ASP A 410 -7.63 -15.26 -13.57
CA ASP A 410 -6.95 -14.98 -12.29
C ASP A 410 -7.51 -15.83 -11.12
N TYR A 411 -8.19 -16.96 -11.35
CA TYR A 411 -8.58 -17.88 -10.25
C TYR A 411 -7.40 -18.61 -9.60
N GLY A 412 -6.19 -18.48 -10.16
CA GLY A 412 -4.96 -18.91 -9.50
C GLY A 412 -4.79 -18.10 -8.22
N LYS A 413 -4.50 -18.82 -7.11
CA LYS A 413 -4.22 -18.33 -5.75
C LYS A 413 -3.82 -16.86 -5.78
N HIS A 414 -4.45 -16.04 -4.93
CA HIS A 414 -3.89 -14.73 -4.62
C HIS A 414 -2.40 -14.92 -4.39
N VAL A 415 -1.61 -14.45 -5.35
CA VAL A 415 -0.35 -13.86 -4.98
C VAL A 415 -0.82 -12.49 -4.56
N SER A 416 -1.21 -12.37 -3.30
CA SER A 416 -1.28 -11.07 -2.63
C SER A 416 0.01 -10.35 -3.03
N PRO A 417 0.04 -9.03 -3.29
CA PRO A 417 1.31 -8.32 -3.37
C PRO A 417 2.32 -8.83 -2.32
N PRO A 418 1.93 -9.08 -1.04
CA PRO A 418 2.83 -9.72 -0.08
C PRO A 418 3.33 -11.11 -0.46
N ASP A 419 2.61 -12.01 -1.12
CA ASP A 419 3.10 -13.37 -1.38
C ASP A 419 4.28 -13.43 -2.37
N TYR A 420 4.35 -12.49 -3.33
CA TYR A 420 5.53 -12.39 -4.21
C TYR A 420 6.72 -11.78 -3.47
N PHE A 421 6.49 -10.78 -2.60
CA PHE A 421 7.53 -10.17 -1.76
C PHE A 421 8.06 -11.13 -0.68
N VAL A 422 7.15 -11.80 0.02
CA VAL A 422 7.44 -12.84 1.01
C VAL A 422 8.30 -13.94 0.37
N GLN A 423 7.95 -14.38 -0.85
CA GLN A 423 8.76 -15.36 -1.57
C GLN A 423 10.07 -14.77 -2.06
N SER A 424 10.10 -13.54 -2.60
CA SER A 424 11.36 -12.96 -3.08
C SER A 424 12.36 -12.69 -1.96
N GLU A 425 11.91 -12.22 -0.80
CA GLU A 425 12.81 -11.91 0.33
C GLU A 425 13.27 -13.20 1.02
N LYS A 426 12.38 -14.19 1.15
CA LYS A 426 12.78 -15.52 1.62
C LYS A 426 13.75 -16.19 0.64
N SER A 427 13.52 -16.09 -0.68
CA SER A 427 14.43 -16.62 -1.70
C SER A 427 15.76 -15.88 -1.75
N LYS A 428 15.79 -14.56 -1.53
CA LYS A 428 17.05 -13.81 -1.34
C LYS A 428 17.79 -14.31 -0.12
N PHE A 429 17.08 -14.47 1.00
CA PHE A 429 17.70 -14.97 2.22
C PHE A 429 18.23 -16.40 2.04
N ASP A 430 17.50 -17.27 1.33
CA ASP A 430 17.94 -18.62 0.96
C ASP A 430 19.20 -18.59 0.08
N HIS A 431 19.21 -17.73 -0.95
CA HIS A 431 20.38 -17.54 -1.81
C HIS A 431 21.61 -17.08 -1.01
N LEU A 432 21.45 -16.07 -0.16
CA LEU A 432 22.54 -15.57 0.68
C LEU A 432 23.02 -16.65 1.66
N LEU A 433 22.12 -17.40 2.29
CA LEU A 433 22.48 -18.49 3.21
C LEU A 433 23.20 -19.66 2.51
N SER A 434 22.92 -19.88 1.22
CA SER A 434 23.58 -20.94 0.44
C SER A 434 25.09 -20.71 0.33
N GLU A 435 25.54 -19.45 0.31
CA GLU A 435 26.97 -19.10 0.31
C GLU A 435 27.68 -19.45 1.64
N TYR A 436 26.91 -19.55 2.72
CA TYR A 436 27.39 -19.93 4.05
C TYR A 436 27.22 -21.43 4.32
N ASN A 437 26.74 -22.23 3.35
CA ASN A 437 26.59 -23.67 3.49
C ASN A 437 25.79 -24.09 4.76
N LEU A 438 24.78 -23.30 5.14
CA LEU A 438 23.95 -23.55 6.33
C LEU A 438 22.70 -24.39 6.06
N GLY A 439 22.61 -25.00 4.88
CA GLY A 439 21.45 -25.76 4.43
C GLY A 439 20.25 -24.87 4.01
N PRO A 440 19.07 -25.47 3.81
CA PRO A 440 17.86 -24.75 3.40
C PRO A 440 17.45 -23.65 4.39
N VAL A 441 16.93 -22.52 3.89
CA VAL A 441 16.45 -21.40 4.71
C VAL A 441 15.48 -21.81 5.82
N ASP A 442 14.62 -22.81 5.58
CA ASP A 442 13.65 -23.28 6.58
C ASP A 442 14.31 -23.88 7.83
N ASN A 443 15.47 -24.52 7.69
CA ASN A 443 16.23 -25.04 8.83
C ASN A 443 16.78 -23.89 9.69
N VAL A 444 17.30 -22.85 9.04
CA VAL A 444 17.80 -21.65 9.72
C VAL A 444 16.66 -20.88 10.39
N LEU A 445 15.52 -20.68 9.72
CA LEU A 445 14.34 -20.04 10.32
C LEU A 445 13.81 -20.83 11.52
N SER A 446 13.77 -22.16 11.42
CA SER A 446 13.42 -23.03 12.55
C SER A 446 14.40 -22.86 13.71
N LEU A 447 15.71 -22.84 13.43
CA LEU A 447 16.74 -22.61 14.44
C LEU A 447 16.57 -21.26 15.14
N LEU A 448 16.34 -20.18 14.38
CA LEU A 448 16.09 -18.84 14.91
C LEU A 448 14.82 -18.79 15.77
N ARG A 449 13.77 -19.52 15.38
CA ARG A 449 12.53 -19.62 16.17
C ARG A 449 12.77 -20.24 17.53
N HIS A 450 13.45 -21.39 17.57
CA HIS A 450 13.72 -22.13 18.81
C HIS A 450 14.73 -21.41 19.71
N SER A 451 15.73 -20.73 19.13
CA SER A 451 16.74 -20.00 19.90
C SER A 451 16.32 -18.59 20.28
N ARG A 452 15.17 -18.11 19.78
CA ARG A 452 14.77 -16.70 19.80
C ARG A 452 15.86 -15.78 19.24
N GLY A 453 16.54 -16.26 18.21
CA GLY A 453 17.65 -15.59 17.54
C GLY A 453 17.21 -14.74 16.35
N VAL A 454 18.12 -13.87 15.91
CA VAL A 454 17.99 -13.12 14.65
C VAL A 454 19.32 -13.09 13.89
N VAL A 455 19.24 -12.97 12.57
CA VAL A 455 20.37 -12.57 11.71
C VAL A 455 20.34 -11.05 11.59
N PHE A 456 21.47 -10.36 11.66
CA PHE A 456 21.49 -8.90 11.57
C PHE A 456 22.67 -8.37 10.75
N GLY A 457 22.72 -7.05 10.56
CA GLY A 457 23.82 -6.38 9.87
C GLY A 457 23.76 -6.54 8.35
N SER A 458 24.94 -6.72 7.75
CA SER A 458 25.18 -6.87 6.31
C SER A 458 24.25 -7.88 5.63
N MET A 459 24.07 -9.06 6.22
CA MET A 459 23.19 -10.10 5.69
C MET A 459 21.73 -9.66 5.66
N ALA A 460 21.23 -9.09 6.77
CA ALA A 460 19.86 -8.61 6.85
C ALA A 460 19.61 -7.44 5.89
N LEU A 461 20.61 -6.57 5.74
CA LEU A 461 20.58 -5.48 4.79
C LEU A 461 20.49 -5.99 3.35
N GLY A 462 21.24 -7.04 2.98
CA GLY A 462 21.17 -7.67 1.65
C GLY A 462 19.85 -8.40 1.36
N VAL A 463 19.07 -8.76 2.39
CA VAL A 463 17.70 -9.25 2.19
C VAL A 463 16.73 -8.10 1.89
N ILE A 464 16.91 -6.96 2.58
CA ILE A 464 16.03 -5.78 2.48
C ILE A 464 16.33 -4.95 1.22
N GLN A 465 17.61 -4.79 0.86
CA GLN A 465 18.07 -4.06 -0.32
C GLN A 465 18.41 -5.04 -1.44
N ASP A 466 17.98 -4.76 -2.67
CA ASP A 466 18.30 -5.61 -3.82
C ASP A 466 19.77 -5.49 -4.22
N LEU A 467 20.52 -6.60 -4.16
CA LEU A 467 21.72 -6.97 -4.95
C LEU A 467 22.86 -5.94 -5.12
N LEU A 468 22.81 -4.78 -4.49
CA LEU A 468 23.88 -3.78 -4.55
C LEU A 468 25.03 -4.09 -3.58
N PHE A 469 24.81 -5.04 -2.67
CA PHE A 469 25.71 -5.30 -1.55
C PHE A 469 25.90 -6.80 -1.33
N GLU A 470 27.15 -7.27 -1.37
CA GLU A 470 27.51 -8.65 -1.01
C GLU A 470 27.82 -8.72 0.49
N PRO A 471 27.08 -9.49 1.30
CA PRO A 471 27.34 -9.62 2.72
C PRO A 471 28.61 -10.43 2.97
N HIS A 472 29.62 -9.78 3.54
CA HIS A 472 30.93 -10.38 3.80
C HIS A 472 30.93 -11.30 5.04
N ASP A 473 30.04 -11.04 5.98
CA ASP A 473 29.92 -11.70 7.27
C ASP A 473 28.45 -12.02 7.60
N LEU A 474 28.21 -13.18 8.22
CA LEU A 474 26.91 -13.55 8.76
C LEU A 474 26.92 -13.29 10.28
N ASN A 475 26.19 -12.28 10.71
CA ASN A 475 26.06 -11.92 12.12
C ASN A 475 24.75 -12.48 12.70
N LEU A 476 24.87 -13.31 13.74
CA LEU A 476 23.77 -13.91 14.49
C LEU A 476 23.70 -13.31 15.89
N LEU A 477 22.50 -13.03 16.36
CA LEU A 477 22.24 -12.50 17.71
C LEU A 477 21.25 -13.41 18.43
N VAL A 478 21.61 -13.87 19.62
CA VAL A 478 20.84 -14.88 20.37
C VAL A 478 20.82 -14.57 21.86
N GLY A 479 19.76 -14.97 22.57
CA GLY A 479 19.78 -14.98 24.03
C GLY A 479 20.67 -16.10 24.59
N CYS A 480 21.11 -15.99 25.85
CA CYS A 480 21.94 -17.01 26.52
C CYS A 480 21.39 -18.44 26.40
N GLN A 481 20.06 -18.61 26.41
CA GLN A 481 19.40 -19.91 26.30
C GLN A 481 19.56 -20.54 24.90
N GLY A 482 19.63 -19.72 23.85
CA GLY A 482 19.73 -20.16 22.46
C GLY A 482 21.15 -20.48 21.99
N ARG A 483 22.17 -20.03 22.74
CA ARG A 483 23.59 -20.13 22.40
C ARG A 483 24.00 -21.54 21.97
N ARG A 484 23.84 -22.53 22.86
CA ARG A 484 24.32 -23.91 22.62
C ARG A 484 23.72 -24.56 21.37
N SER A 485 22.44 -24.30 21.11
CA SER A 485 21.75 -24.86 19.94
C SER A 485 22.31 -24.31 18.64
N ILE A 486 22.62 -23.00 18.60
CA ILE A 486 23.18 -22.35 17.42
C ILE A 486 24.64 -22.71 17.22
N GLU A 487 25.45 -22.75 18.28
CA GLU A 487 26.86 -23.18 18.17
C GLU A 487 26.97 -24.59 17.61
N ARG A 488 26.15 -25.53 18.11
CA ARG A 488 26.10 -26.90 17.60
C ARG A 488 25.68 -26.94 16.12
N TYR A 489 24.67 -26.14 15.75
CA TYR A 489 24.24 -26.05 14.36
C TYR A 489 25.36 -25.56 13.44
N ILE A 490 26.04 -24.46 13.81
CA ILE A 490 27.16 -23.89 13.06
C ILE A 490 28.29 -24.91 12.90
N GLN A 491 28.70 -25.56 13.98
CA GLN A 491 29.78 -26.56 13.98
C GLN A 491 29.45 -27.78 13.10
N ASN A 492 28.20 -28.24 13.11
CA ASN A 492 27.71 -29.34 12.27
C ASN A 492 27.76 -29.00 10.77
N HIS A 493 27.74 -27.71 10.41
CA HIS A 493 27.90 -27.23 9.03
C HIS A 493 29.36 -26.91 8.67
N GLY A 494 30.33 -27.51 9.38
CA GLY A 494 31.74 -27.47 8.99
C GLY A 494 32.52 -26.23 9.47
N TYR A 495 31.90 -25.37 10.26
CA TYR A 495 32.55 -24.20 10.84
C TYR A 495 33.40 -24.55 12.07
N ARG A 496 34.56 -23.89 12.22
CA ARG A 496 35.43 -23.99 13.40
C ARG A 496 35.44 -22.69 14.17
N LEU A 497 35.52 -22.79 15.49
CA LEU A 497 35.74 -21.64 16.37
C LEU A 497 37.11 -21.03 16.06
N VAL A 498 37.14 -19.74 15.74
CA VAL A 498 38.37 -18.96 15.51
C VAL A 498 38.67 -18.09 16.72
N GLN A 499 37.65 -17.43 17.25
CA GLN A 499 37.81 -16.48 18.33
C GLN A 499 36.60 -16.53 19.26
N GLU A 500 36.86 -16.54 20.57
CA GLU A 500 35.83 -16.32 21.58
C GLU A 500 36.28 -15.14 22.44
N GLN A 501 35.44 -14.12 22.51
CA GLN A 501 35.62 -12.99 23.39
C GLN A 501 34.58 -13.09 24.51
N THR A 502 35.06 -13.13 25.74
CA THR A 502 34.25 -13.06 26.96
C THR A 502 34.79 -11.91 27.79
N GLY A 503 33.94 -10.97 28.20
CA GLY A 503 34.40 -9.81 28.97
C GLY A 503 33.51 -8.57 28.81
N ASN A 504 34.09 -7.40 29.08
CA ASN A 504 33.40 -6.10 29.13
C ASN A 504 33.08 -5.55 27.71
N MET A 505 32.29 -6.27 26.92
CA MET A 505 31.82 -5.87 25.58
C MET A 505 30.54 -5.03 25.64
N GLY A 506 30.41 -4.20 26.68
CA GLY A 506 29.21 -3.44 26.98
C GLY A 506 28.22 -4.17 27.89
N SER A 507 27.16 -3.45 28.27
CA SER A 507 26.17 -3.92 29.25
C SER A 507 25.26 -5.02 28.70
N THR A 508 25.05 -5.08 27.38
CA THR A 508 24.07 -5.96 26.73
C THR A 508 24.64 -7.21 26.07
N VAL A 509 25.95 -7.28 25.82
CA VAL A 509 26.61 -8.45 25.20
C VAL A 509 27.31 -9.28 26.27
N SER A 510 27.01 -10.58 26.34
CA SER A 510 27.66 -11.52 27.26
C SER A 510 28.88 -12.19 26.63
N CYS A 511 28.80 -12.57 25.36
CA CYS A 511 29.83 -13.29 24.63
C CYS A 511 29.74 -12.99 23.14
N LEU A 512 30.88 -12.97 22.46
CA LEU A 512 31.03 -12.81 21.02
C LEU A 512 31.93 -13.94 20.53
N THR A 513 31.43 -14.72 19.59
CA THR A 513 32.12 -15.92 19.11
C THR A 513 32.19 -15.90 17.59
N THR A 514 33.40 -15.91 17.04
CA THR A 514 33.62 -15.92 15.58
C THR A 514 34.00 -17.31 15.12
N TYR A 515 33.29 -17.77 14.10
CA TYR A 515 33.48 -19.05 13.44
C TYR A 515 33.93 -18.84 12.00
N SER A 516 34.78 -19.72 11.47
CA SER A 516 35.18 -19.72 10.05
C SER A 516 34.97 -21.09 9.43
N HIS A 517 34.40 -21.10 8.22
CA HIS A 517 34.18 -22.33 7.47
C HIS A 517 35.51 -22.88 6.95
N LYS A 518 35.75 -24.18 7.11
CA LYS A 518 37.03 -24.81 6.75
C LYS A 518 37.41 -24.68 5.27
N VAL A 519 36.41 -24.62 4.38
CA VAL A 519 36.60 -24.67 2.93
C VAL A 519 36.40 -23.30 2.28
N THR A 520 35.32 -22.61 2.64
CA THR A 520 34.94 -21.35 1.97
C THR A 520 35.53 -20.12 2.66
N HIS A 521 36.15 -20.29 3.84
CA HIS A 521 36.67 -19.21 4.68
C HIS A 521 35.63 -18.14 5.11
N ARG A 522 34.36 -18.28 4.73
CA ARG A 522 33.25 -17.43 5.18
C ARG A 522 33.16 -17.44 6.71
N GLN A 523 32.81 -16.30 7.29
CA GLN A 523 32.79 -16.11 8.75
C GLN A 523 31.36 -15.94 9.29
N ILE A 524 31.10 -16.57 10.43
CA ILE A 524 29.86 -16.40 11.19
C ILE A 524 30.22 -15.82 12.56
N THR A 525 29.65 -14.68 12.91
CA THR A 525 29.81 -14.07 14.23
C THR A 525 28.54 -14.31 15.03
N LEU A 526 28.66 -14.98 16.17
CA LEU A 526 27.58 -15.22 17.12
C LEU A 526 27.71 -14.26 18.30
N THR A 527 26.80 -13.31 18.39
CA THR A 527 26.65 -12.40 19.53
C THR A 527 25.60 -12.96 20.49
N VAL A 528 25.98 -13.14 21.74
CA VAL A 528 25.09 -13.61 22.80
C VAL A 528 24.68 -12.42 23.66
N SER A 529 23.37 -12.16 23.75
CA SER A 529 22.84 -11.10 24.60
C SER A 529 22.83 -11.53 26.06
N ARG A 530 23.29 -10.63 26.94
CA ARG A 530 23.14 -10.72 28.40
C ARG A 530 21.71 -10.34 28.85
N ALA A 531 21.01 -9.55 28.05
CA ALA A 531 19.68 -9.06 28.39
C ALA A 531 18.61 -10.15 28.17
N HIS A 532 17.44 -9.97 28.79
CA HIS A 532 16.27 -10.83 28.53
C HIS A 532 15.79 -10.74 27.08
N SER A 533 16.01 -9.60 26.42
CA SER A 533 15.70 -9.40 25.01
C SER A 533 16.93 -9.66 24.14
N THR A 534 16.82 -10.61 23.20
CA THR A 534 17.84 -10.88 22.19
C THR A 534 18.21 -9.61 21.41
N LEU A 535 17.28 -8.69 21.19
CA LEU A 535 17.48 -7.49 20.37
C LEU A 535 18.18 -6.34 21.11
N ALA A 536 18.45 -6.45 22.42
CA ALA A 536 19.05 -5.36 23.19
C ALA A 536 20.42 -4.88 22.64
N PRO A 537 21.35 -5.76 22.21
CA PRO A 537 22.59 -5.32 21.57
C PRO A 537 22.36 -4.67 20.22
N LEU A 538 21.36 -5.14 19.46
CA LEU A 538 21.04 -4.62 18.13
C LEU A 538 20.54 -3.17 18.19
N ILE A 539 19.63 -2.89 19.13
CA ILE A 539 19.06 -1.55 19.28
C ILE A 539 20.07 -0.52 19.84
N GLN A 540 21.21 -0.99 20.36
CA GLN A 540 22.31 -0.16 20.82
C GLN A 540 23.42 -0.02 19.76
N ALA A 541 23.25 -0.62 18.58
CA ALA A 541 24.24 -0.55 17.51
C ALA A 541 24.49 0.91 17.11
N PRO A 542 25.76 1.28 16.81
CA PRO A 542 26.13 2.64 16.45
C PRO A 542 25.64 3.04 15.06
N SER A 543 25.10 2.10 14.26
CA SER A 543 24.66 2.35 12.89
C SER A 543 23.26 1.85 12.62
N THR A 544 22.43 2.66 11.97
CA THR A 544 21.12 2.21 11.48
C THR A 544 21.23 1.11 10.42
N LEU A 545 22.38 0.99 9.74
CA LEU A 545 22.63 -0.10 8.79
C LEU A 545 22.72 -1.47 9.49
N GLN A 546 23.24 -1.47 10.72
CA GLN A 546 23.34 -2.68 11.55
C GLN A 546 22.02 -3.05 12.23
N MET A 547 21.12 -2.09 12.41
CA MET A 547 19.86 -2.25 13.13
C MET A 547 18.79 -3.02 12.35
N ASN A 548 19.07 -3.37 11.10
CA ASN A 548 18.23 -4.26 10.29
C ASN A 548 18.45 -5.71 10.70
N PHE A 549 17.38 -6.52 10.75
CA PHE A 549 17.50 -7.92 11.13
C PHE A 549 16.48 -8.83 10.43
N VAL A 550 16.81 -10.10 10.34
CA VAL A 550 15.96 -11.19 9.85
C VAL A 550 15.69 -12.13 11.00
N SER A 551 14.42 -12.33 11.29
CA SER A 551 13.93 -13.26 12.31
C SER A 551 13.28 -14.48 11.64
N TRP A 552 12.83 -15.44 12.45
CA TRP A 552 12.08 -16.59 11.93
C TRP A 552 10.77 -16.21 11.21
N TYR A 553 10.20 -15.03 11.51
CA TYR A 553 8.91 -14.60 10.95
C TYR A 553 9.04 -13.62 9.78
N GLY A 554 10.22 -13.05 9.52
CA GLY A 554 10.41 -12.01 8.51
C GLY A 554 11.65 -11.14 8.69
N ALA A 555 11.93 -10.34 7.67
CA ALA A 555 12.93 -9.27 7.69
C ALA A 555 12.34 -7.98 8.26
N VAL A 556 13.10 -7.27 9.08
CA VAL A 556 12.70 -6.06 9.80
C VAL A 556 13.72 -4.97 9.55
N CYS A 557 13.24 -3.84 9.04
CA CYS A 557 13.99 -2.62 8.83
C CYS A 557 13.52 -1.54 9.81
N LEU A 558 14.37 -1.22 10.79
CA LEU A 558 14.03 -0.24 11.84
C LEU A 558 14.07 1.21 11.33
N TYR A 559 14.73 1.46 10.19
CA TYR A 559 14.91 2.78 9.58
C TYR A 559 14.72 2.71 8.05
N PRO A 560 13.50 2.45 7.55
CA PRO A 560 13.23 2.20 6.14
C PRO A 560 13.44 3.41 5.25
N GLU A 561 13.14 4.62 5.72
CA GLU A 561 13.32 5.84 4.92
C GLU A 561 14.78 6.06 4.52
N GLN A 562 15.71 5.80 5.44
CA GLN A 562 17.14 5.84 5.15
C GLN A 562 17.56 4.60 4.38
N THR A 563 17.24 3.41 4.90
CA THR A 563 17.74 2.14 4.36
C THR A 563 17.26 1.92 2.93
N LEU A 564 15.99 2.14 2.60
CA LEU A 564 15.47 1.96 1.24
C LEU A 564 15.98 3.01 0.24
N GLN A 565 16.55 4.12 0.73
CA GLN A 565 17.26 5.11 -0.09
C GLN A 565 18.77 4.82 -0.20
N ASN A 566 19.23 3.64 0.22
CA ASN A 566 20.65 3.28 0.33
C ASN A 566 21.44 4.25 1.22
N LYS A 567 20.80 4.70 2.30
CA LYS A 567 21.39 5.60 3.30
C LYS A 567 21.41 4.94 4.68
N GLY A 568 22.39 5.35 5.47
CA GLY A 568 22.53 4.97 6.87
C GLY A 568 22.96 6.15 7.72
N LEU A 569 22.61 6.12 9.01
CA LEU A 569 23.12 7.03 10.01
C LEU A 569 24.09 6.26 10.91
N VAL A 570 25.23 6.86 11.22
CA VAL A 570 26.15 6.37 12.25
C VAL A 570 26.28 7.42 13.33
N HIS A 571 26.25 6.96 14.57
CA HIS A 571 26.63 7.73 15.72
C HIS A 571 28.14 7.62 15.96
N PHE A 572 28.77 8.78 16.18
CA PHE A 572 30.21 8.95 16.38
C PHE A 572 30.53 9.17 17.85
N SER A 573 31.48 8.42 18.39
CA SER A 573 32.17 8.70 19.65
C SER A 573 33.68 8.87 19.41
N GLU A 574 34.25 10.00 19.82
CA GLU A 574 35.59 10.50 19.46
C GLU A 574 36.76 9.49 19.50
N ASN A 575 36.64 8.34 20.17
CA ASN A 575 37.70 7.35 20.36
C ASN A 575 37.57 6.01 19.59
N GLU A 576 36.39 5.64 19.07
CA GLU A 576 36.17 4.30 18.44
C GLU A 576 35.83 4.37 16.93
N ASP A 577 35.79 5.57 16.38
CA ASP A 577 35.06 5.85 15.14
C ASP A 577 35.79 5.53 13.84
N GLY A 578 37.12 5.70 13.79
CA GLY A 578 37.89 5.48 12.57
C GLY A 578 37.73 4.05 12.04
N LEU A 579 37.83 3.06 12.94
CA LEU A 579 37.73 1.65 12.59
C LEU A 579 36.33 1.25 12.07
N LEU A 580 35.26 1.90 12.52
CA LEU A 580 33.91 1.62 12.05
C LEU A 580 33.69 2.20 10.66
N LEU A 581 34.15 3.43 10.45
CA LEU A 581 34.10 4.10 9.15
C LEU A 581 34.91 3.34 8.10
N ASP A 582 36.15 2.97 8.42
CA ASP A 582 37.02 2.20 7.54
C ASP A 582 36.36 0.89 7.11
N ARG A 583 35.65 0.20 8.03
CA ARG A 583 34.90 -1.01 7.69
C ARG A 583 33.77 -0.74 6.70
N TYR A 584 33.06 0.38 6.83
CA TYR A 584 32.00 0.73 5.88
C TYR A 584 32.58 1.16 4.52
N GLU A 585 33.68 1.90 4.49
CA GLU A 585 34.36 2.25 3.24
C GLU A 585 34.90 1.00 2.53
N GLN A 586 35.55 0.09 3.25
CA GLN A 586 35.98 -1.21 2.72
C GLN A 586 34.82 -2.06 2.19
N ARG A 587 33.60 -1.82 2.68
CA ARG A 587 32.36 -2.46 2.24
C ARG A 587 31.69 -1.72 1.08
N GLY A 588 32.31 -0.66 0.55
CA GLY A 588 31.87 0.11 -0.61
C GLY A 588 30.94 1.27 -0.31
N TYR A 589 30.76 1.67 0.95
CA TYR A 589 29.96 2.85 1.29
C TYR A 589 30.80 4.12 1.21
N ARG A 590 30.21 5.21 0.71
CA ARG A 590 30.81 6.55 0.85
C ARG A 590 30.23 7.26 2.05
N ILE A 591 31.12 7.79 2.86
CA ILE A 591 30.78 8.58 4.02
C ILE A 591 30.61 10.03 3.57
N THR A 592 29.43 10.60 3.83
CA THR A 592 29.18 12.03 3.64
C THR A 592 28.83 12.67 4.97
N TYR A 593 29.54 13.73 5.32
CA TYR A 593 29.24 14.51 6.51
C TYR A 593 28.19 15.58 6.13
N GLN A 594 26.99 15.48 6.69
CA GLN A 594 25.99 16.53 6.54
C GLN A 594 26.03 17.44 7.78
N GLY A 595 26.44 18.69 7.57
CA GLY A 595 26.56 19.69 8.63
C GLY A 595 25.23 20.22 9.16
N ASN A 596 24.11 19.96 8.47
CA ASN A 596 22.78 20.43 8.86
C ASN A 596 21.95 19.26 9.40
N HIS A 597 21.42 19.43 10.61
CA HIS A 597 20.62 18.44 11.32
C HIS A 597 19.39 18.00 10.50
N LEU A 598 19.22 16.69 10.33
CA LEU A 598 17.97 16.11 9.84
C LEU A 598 16.92 16.21 10.97
N GLY A 599 16.25 17.36 11.06
CA GLY A 599 15.43 17.81 12.21
C GLY A 599 14.29 16.90 12.71
N HIS A 600 14.01 15.78 12.04
CA HIS A 600 13.00 14.79 12.46
C HIS A 600 13.56 13.41 12.81
N PHE A 601 14.87 13.20 12.67
CA PHE A 601 15.52 11.90 12.91
C PHE A 601 16.50 11.92 14.09
N CYS A 602 16.66 13.06 14.76
CA CYS A 602 17.53 13.19 15.93
C CYS A 602 17.11 12.20 17.03
N THR A 603 18.12 11.73 17.76
CA THR A 603 18.16 10.71 18.83
C THR A 603 17.20 10.91 20.01
N ALA A 604 16.42 12.01 20.02
CA ALA A 604 15.62 12.46 21.16
C ALA A 604 14.36 11.63 21.42
N GLN A 605 13.70 11.08 20.39
CA GLN A 605 12.44 10.36 20.57
C GLN A 605 12.64 8.83 20.52
N PRO A 606 12.26 8.09 21.57
CA PRO A 606 12.27 6.64 21.53
C PRO A 606 11.22 6.14 20.52
N ARG A 607 11.60 5.17 19.70
CA ARG A 607 10.77 4.52 18.67
C ARG A 607 10.33 3.15 19.15
N SER A 608 9.10 2.77 18.83
CA SER A 608 8.55 1.43 19.09
C SER A 608 8.69 0.55 17.86
N ILE A 609 8.85 -0.77 18.03
CA ILE A 609 8.82 -1.74 16.92
C ILE A 609 7.45 -1.78 16.23
N GLN A 610 6.43 -1.31 16.95
CA GLN A 610 5.07 -1.16 16.45
C GLN A 610 4.85 0.18 15.71
N SER A 611 5.88 1.03 15.62
CA SER A 611 5.78 2.30 14.91
C SER A 611 5.51 2.07 13.42
N PRO A 612 4.62 2.86 12.78
CA PRO A 612 4.40 2.78 11.34
C PRO A 612 5.65 3.15 10.52
N ALA A 613 6.66 3.76 11.15
CA ALA A 613 7.96 4.03 10.56
C ALA A 613 8.89 2.81 10.51
N VAL A 614 8.46 1.63 11.00
CA VAL A 614 9.20 0.37 10.88
C VAL A 614 8.66 -0.41 9.70
N HIS A 615 9.55 -0.90 8.84
CA HIS A 615 9.16 -1.74 7.73
C HIS A 615 9.42 -3.20 8.05
N VAL A 616 8.39 -4.03 7.94
CA VAL A 616 8.47 -5.48 8.18
C VAL A 616 8.06 -6.20 6.91
N VAL A 617 8.93 -7.07 6.42
CA VAL A 617 8.65 -8.01 5.34
C VAL A 617 8.47 -9.40 5.94
N PRO A 618 7.22 -9.89 6.09
CA PRO A 618 6.97 -11.19 6.69
C PRO A 618 7.48 -12.34 5.79
N PHE A 619 7.92 -13.46 6.39
CA PHE A 619 8.15 -14.74 5.72
C PHE A 619 6.97 -15.71 5.86
N LEU A 620 6.05 -15.38 6.78
CA LEU A 620 4.88 -16.17 7.14
C LEU A 620 3.60 -15.40 6.77
N PRO A 621 2.43 -16.06 6.78
CA PRO A 621 1.16 -15.35 6.66
C PRO A 621 1.05 -14.22 7.69
N LEU A 622 0.47 -13.09 7.26
CA LEU A 622 0.38 -11.84 8.03
C LEU A 622 -0.16 -12.01 9.46
N ASP A 623 -1.08 -12.95 9.67
CA ASP A 623 -1.72 -13.20 10.97
C ASP A 623 -0.72 -13.80 11.99
N GLU A 624 0.18 -14.68 11.56
CA GLU A 624 1.22 -15.26 12.41
C GLU A 624 2.32 -14.23 12.73
N THR A 625 2.75 -13.46 11.73
CA THR A 625 3.77 -12.42 11.91
C THR A 625 3.33 -11.33 12.89
N ARG A 626 2.07 -10.90 12.83
CA ARG A 626 1.53 -9.88 13.74
C ARG A 626 1.53 -10.34 15.19
N THR A 627 1.23 -11.61 15.44
CA THR A 627 1.25 -12.18 16.79
C THR A 627 2.67 -12.24 17.34
N ALA A 628 3.65 -12.61 16.50
CA ALA A 628 5.06 -12.65 16.87
C ALA A 628 5.60 -11.26 17.27
N ILE A 629 5.32 -10.22 16.46
CA ILE A 629 5.82 -8.84 16.71
C ILE A 629 5.12 -8.19 17.92
N LYS A 630 3.82 -8.44 18.12
CA LYS A 630 3.06 -7.88 19.24
C LYS A 630 3.58 -8.34 20.61
N SER A 631 4.19 -9.52 20.68
CA SER A 631 4.77 -10.05 21.91
C SER A 631 6.03 -9.31 22.37
N THR A 632 6.60 -8.44 21.53
CA THR A 632 7.83 -7.69 21.82
C THR A 632 7.54 -6.20 21.96
N ASP A 633 7.40 -5.72 23.19
CA ASP A 633 7.35 -4.28 23.48
C ASP A 633 8.77 -3.72 23.54
N ILE A 634 9.33 -3.45 22.36
CA ILE A 634 10.72 -2.97 22.22
C ILE A 634 10.68 -1.51 21.80
N MET A 635 11.21 -0.67 22.70
CA MET A 635 11.53 0.72 22.43
C MET A 635 13.03 0.86 22.18
N TRP A 636 13.43 1.64 21.18
CA TRP A 636 14.83 1.99 20.95
C TRP A 636 15.00 3.47 20.64
N ARG A 637 16.24 3.92 20.78
CA ARG A 637 16.73 5.18 20.26
C ARG A 637 18.07 4.87 19.58
N LEU A 638 18.39 5.58 18.51
CA LEU A 638 19.75 5.49 17.98
C LEU A 638 20.70 5.94 19.09
N ASN A 639 21.65 5.08 19.45
CA ASN A 639 22.51 5.29 20.61
C ASN A 639 23.33 6.58 20.41
N GLY A 640 23.37 7.47 21.40
CA GLY A 640 24.07 8.75 21.30
C GLY A 640 23.59 9.80 22.30
N LYS A 641 24.46 10.78 22.63
CA LYS A 641 24.03 11.97 23.39
C LYS A 641 23.01 12.74 22.55
N CYS A 642 21.98 13.32 23.17
CA CYS A 642 21.06 14.23 22.48
C CYS A 642 21.88 15.30 21.75
N CYS A 643 21.42 15.68 20.55
CA CYS A 643 22.11 16.52 19.58
C CYS A 643 22.40 17.96 20.06
N GLU A 644 22.40 18.23 21.37
CA GLU A 644 22.35 19.57 21.94
C GLU A 644 23.68 20.34 21.88
N ASP A 645 24.84 19.70 21.65
CA ASP A 645 26.09 20.48 21.56
C ASP A 645 27.06 20.15 20.40
N PHE A 646 27.48 18.91 20.08
CA PHE A 646 28.52 18.72 19.01
C PHE A 646 28.47 17.36 18.26
N ALA A 647 27.35 16.64 18.27
CA ALA A 647 27.28 15.34 17.59
C ALA A 647 27.15 15.49 16.06
N ARG A 648 28.23 15.25 15.32
CA ARG A 648 28.22 15.13 13.85
C ARG A 648 27.44 13.86 13.47
N CYS A 649 26.41 13.98 12.64
CA CYS A 649 25.77 12.83 12.00
C CYS A 649 26.41 12.64 10.62
N ALA A 650 26.97 11.46 10.34
CA ALA A 650 27.38 11.12 8.98
C ALA A 650 26.27 10.31 8.30
N VAL A 651 26.00 10.69 7.05
CA VAL A 651 25.09 9.99 6.16
C VAL A 651 25.93 9.14 5.23
N PHE A 652 25.68 7.83 5.22
CA PHE A 652 26.27 6.95 4.22
C PHE A 652 25.44 7.06 2.93
N VAL A 653 26.11 7.12 1.80
CA VAL A 653 25.49 7.01 0.47
C VAL A 653 26.23 5.89 -0.25
N ASP A 654 25.52 4.84 -0.64
CA ASP A 654 26.09 3.82 -1.52
C ASP A 654 26.31 4.43 -2.93
N VAL A 655 27.55 4.35 -3.43
CA VAL A 655 28.00 5.04 -4.65
C VAL A 655 27.87 4.16 -5.89
N ARG A 656 27.55 2.87 -5.75
CA ARG A 656 27.56 1.94 -6.89
C ARG A 656 26.53 2.23 -8.00
N ASN A 657 25.73 3.29 -7.87
CA ASN A 657 24.77 3.74 -8.89
C ASN A 657 24.97 5.20 -9.37
N TYR A 658 26.11 5.86 -9.11
CA TYR A 658 26.34 7.25 -9.55
C TYR A 658 27.44 7.46 -10.60
N GLU A 659 28.04 6.40 -11.15
CA GLU A 659 28.89 6.51 -12.35
C GLU A 659 28.21 5.92 -13.59
N VAL A 660 27.31 6.71 -14.18
CA VAL A 660 27.30 6.88 -15.64
C VAL A 660 27.67 8.34 -15.88
N VAL A 661 28.95 8.65 -15.71
CA VAL A 661 29.53 9.81 -16.38
C VAL A 661 29.79 9.32 -17.80
N GLU A 662 29.08 9.90 -18.77
CA GLU A 662 29.44 9.76 -20.17
C GLU A 662 30.92 10.09 -20.32
N VAL A 663 31.72 9.09 -20.67
CA VAL A 663 33.04 9.34 -21.23
C VAL A 663 32.78 10.02 -22.56
N HIS A 664 32.88 11.36 -22.58
CA HIS A 664 33.15 12.08 -23.81
C HIS A 664 34.49 11.56 -24.33
N THR A 665 34.45 10.68 -25.32
CA THR A 665 35.59 10.47 -26.21
C THR A 665 35.95 11.83 -26.81
N PRO A 666 37.21 12.31 -26.65
CA PRO A 666 37.67 13.46 -27.40
C PRO A 666 37.57 13.14 -28.89
N ALA A 667 37.16 14.14 -29.68
CA ALA A 667 37.23 14.07 -31.12
C ALA A 667 38.67 13.73 -31.53
N ASP A 668 38.83 12.63 -32.29
CA ASP A 668 40.04 12.41 -33.06
C ASP A 668 40.15 13.54 -34.09
N GLU A 669 41.09 14.45 -33.83
CA GLU A 669 41.79 15.19 -34.86
C GLU A 669 42.82 14.27 -35.51
N SER A 670 42.83 14.27 -36.84
CA SER A 670 43.89 13.85 -37.78
C SER A 670 43.87 12.43 -38.39
N LEU A 671 43.80 12.47 -39.73
CA LEU A 671 44.01 11.48 -40.81
C LEU A 671 42.85 10.54 -41.19
#